data_AF-A0A1U7HR75-F1
#
_entry.id   AF-A0A1U7HR75-F1
#
_cell.length_a   1.000
_cell.length_b   1.000
_cell.length_c   1.000
_cell.angle_alpha   90.00
_cell.angle_beta   90.00
_cell.angle_gamma   90.00
#
_symmetry.space_group_name_H-M   'P 1'
#
loop_
_entity.id
_entity.type
_entity.pdbx_description
1 polymer ?
#
loop_
_entity_poly.entity_id
_entity_poly.type
_entity_poly.pdbx_seq_one_letter_code
_entity_poly.pdbx_strand_id
1 'polypeptide(L)'
;MKFSDVARHAVATSLLPFALFGCALTTAKEASPSAATKTISGLQLSEVEPEFQNSWTQELEAEFQQRAATVIRHFANPNGYGNGYGENEKSAYPRAMFDFLAGNRKTALAFLQQEDPQADKHAHTEGIDYYYSFTLKGQIRKYFLFGRFLDPAYKQRMYLGAKKWTQEDPLNRMHPIYGFGDSRGKEWDMSKRGGWVDSRNTDNLRAMREVAVYLMAEKTGNEKTRQLYKQKIQGYVGALYHIGMGEWDSEAYMSHTFVPYLNLYDFAKDPQVKRLAKAALDWMSAAAAVKYYRGGWGGPSKRDYGGGNGALMSSAAKTFWLYFGDTPLPNSQPELDMLHLITSTYRPPQAVVALARKQFDKPLEILATKPLYENWKFGNDEYPAYWETQFFGNTYQMGSVAGTFADKDVSPFKLMAYNSRRGVDYFVANTGGNWVHPGKNPGDQIGQSRNLLIWLRPATQMPFFFQLPKTAKAEIEGGIWFFQLEKTWLAIYPINLNTYFPIPIGDRKYGSIYVREQTFKATTKESTYAGFALEVGEPESHGSYEEFKQAVKQKSQLDLSQLNQGRVKLQDVKGNHLQLFYNQLFLLPLLIFNGKERNWSENFALYNSQTGNQSPISLGWKQGELLIKAGELQFKTRAIP
;
A
#
# COMPACT_ATOMS: atom_id res chain seq x y z
N MET A 1 2.76 -33.56 36.74
CA MET A 1 2.09 -34.87 36.62
C MET A 1 2.29 -35.39 35.21
N LYS A 2 2.95 -36.54 35.08
CA LYS A 2 3.06 -37.30 33.84
C LYS A 2 1.78 -38.12 33.69
N PHE A 3 1.14 -38.10 32.53
CA PHE A 3 0.31 -39.22 32.09
C PHE A 3 0.54 -39.47 30.60
N SER A 4 0.57 -40.76 30.33
CA SER A 4 1.10 -41.49 29.19
C SER A 4 0.16 -41.58 28.00
N ASP A 5 0.78 -41.86 26.86
CA ASP A 5 0.20 -42.34 25.61
C ASP A 5 -0.76 -43.53 25.77
N VAL A 6 -1.76 -43.60 24.88
CA VAL A 6 -1.95 -44.62 23.82
C VAL A 6 -3.46 -44.73 23.50
N ALA A 7 -3.84 -44.36 22.27
CA ALA A 7 -4.77 -45.14 21.43
C ALA A 7 -4.81 -44.54 20.01
N ARG A 8 -4.05 -45.17 19.10
CA ARG A 8 -4.26 -45.06 17.65
C ARG A 8 -5.50 -45.88 17.27
N HIS A 9 -6.33 -45.41 16.35
CA HIS A 9 -6.64 -46.06 15.06
C HIS A 9 -7.71 -45.30 14.24
N ALA A 10 -7.53 -45.38 12.92
CA ALA A 10 -8.48 -45.16 11.83
C ALA A 10 -8.89 -43.71 11.45
N VAL A 11 -8.02 -43.03 10.69
CA VAL A 11 -8.45 -41.95 9.77
C VAL A 11 -8.81 -42.61 8.45
N ALA A 12 -10.12 -42.67 8.15
CA ALA A 12 -10.61 -43.03 6.83
C ALA A 12 -10.25 -41.93 5.83
N THR A 13 -9.38 -42.27 4.88
CA THR A 13 -8.98 -41.42 3.76
C THR A 13 -10.12 -41.38 2.75
N SER A 14 -10.97 -40.36 2.83
CA SER A 14 -11.92 -40.03 1.79
C SER A 14 -11.23 -39.16 0.74
N LEU A 15 -10.76 -39.80 -0.33
CA LEU A 15 -10.38 -39.15 -1.58
C LEU A 15 -11.66 -38.60 -2.24
N LEU A 16 -12.00 -37.35 -1.96
CA LEU A 16 -12.97 -36.60 -2.75
C LEU A 16 -12.25 -35.99 -3.97
N PRO A 17 -12.76 -36.16 -5.19
CA PRO A 17 -12.18 -35.53 -6.36
C PRO A 17 -12.45 -34.03 -6.28
N PHE A 18 -11.39 -33.23 -6.18
CA PHE A 18 -11.47 -31.79 -6.29
C PHE A 18 -11.91 -31.41 -7.71
N ALA A 19 -13.18 -31.04 -7.86
CA ALA A 19 -13.68 -30.40 -9.05
C ALA A 19 -13.02 -29.02 -9.21
N LEU A 20 -12.26 -28.85 -10.29
CA LEU A 20 -11.80 -27.57 -10.81
C LEU A 20 -13.02 -26.74 -11.22
N PHE A 21 -13.54 -25.92 -10.31
CA PHE A 21 -14.42 -24.80 -10.67
C PHE A 21 -13.64 -23.50 -10.58
N GLY A 22 -13.02 -23.13 -11.70
CA GLY A 22 -12.66 -21.76 -12.01
C GLY A 22 -13.74 -21.17 -12.91
N CYS A 23 -14.60 -20.32 -12.36
CA CYS A 23 -15.36 -19.36 -13.13
C CYS A 23 -15.54 -18.12 -12.26
N ALA A 24 -14.99 -16.99 -12.70
CA ALA A 24 -15.42 -15.68 -12.24
C ALA A 24 -16.88 -15.53 -12.67
N LEU A 25 -17.83 -15.74 -11.75
CA LEU A 25 -19.23 -15.43 -12.00
C LEU A 25 -19.40 -13.92 -11.82
N THR A 26 -19.33 -13.20 -12.93
CA THR A 26 -19.70 -11.78 -13.04
C THR A 26 -21.23 -11.70 -13.14
N THR A 27 -21.89 -11.14 -12.13
CA THR A 27 -23.34 -10.87 -12.16
C THR A 27 -23.59 -9.37 -12.02
N ALA A 28 -23.22 -8.64 -13.06
CA ALA A 28 -23.78 -7.40 -13.59
C ALA A 28 -22.88 -7.00 -14.78
N LYS A 29 -23.48 -6.54 -15.88
CA LYS A 29 -22.88 -6.39 -17.21
C LYS A 29 -21.62 -5.51 -17.17
N GLU A 30 -20.43 -6.10 -17.00
CA GLU A 30 -19.19 -5.41 -17.39
C GLU A 30 -19.38 -4.96 -18.84
N ALA A 31 -19.09 -3.69 -19.13
CA ALA A 31 -19.21 -3.15 -20.48
C ALA A 31 -18.52 -4.06 -21.49
N SER A 32 -19.03 -4.08 -22.73
CA SER A 32 -18.43 -4.83 -23.84
C SER A 32 -16.90 -4.62 -23.84
N PRO A 33 -16.10 -5.69 -23.77
CA PRO A 33 -14.66 -5.58 -23.63
C PRO A 33 -14.07 -4.68 -24.72
N SER A 34 -13.29 -3.66 -24.35
CA SER A 34 -12.39 -3.05 -25.32
C SER A 34 -11.37 -4.09 -25.77
N ALA A 35 -10.94 -4.05 -27.03
CA ALA A 35 -9.71 -4.72 -27.42
C ALA A 35 -8.58 -4.23 -26.51
N ALA A 36 -7.90 -5.15 -25.82
CA ALA A 36 -6.77 -4.80 -24.98
C ALA A 36 -5.73 -4.03 -25.81
N THR A 37 -5.18 -2.95 -25.26
CA THR A 37 -4.14 -2.17 -25.93
C THR A 37 -2.95 -3.08 -26.24
N LYS A 38 -2.70 -3.30 -27.53
CA LYS A 38 -1.63 -4.17 -28.01
C LYS A 38 -0.30 -3.43 -28.18
N THR A 39 -0.33 -2.10 -28.24
CA THR A 39 0.86 -1.27 -28.49
C THR A 39 0.89 -0.01 -27.64
N ILE A 40 2.08 0.42 -27.24
CA ILE A 40 2.33 1.73 -26.62
C ILE A 40 3.51 2.39 -27.32
N SER A 41 3.35 3.59 -27.88
CA SER A 41 4.42 4.28 -28.65
C SER A 41 5.10 3.39 -29.71
N GLY A 42 4.33 2.55 -30.40
CA GLY A 42 4.85 1.61 -31.40
C GLY A 42 5.66 0.43 -30.83
N LEU A 43 5.67 0.24 -29.50
CA LEU A 43 6.16 -0.98 -28.85
C LEU A 43 5.00 -1.98 -28.73
N GLN A 44 5.18 -3.17 -29.31
CA GLN A 44 4.25 -4.29 -29.13
C GLN A 44 4.37 -4.83 -27.70
N LEU A 45 3.25 -4.82 -26.96
CA LEU A 45 3.16 -5.35 -25.61
C LEU A 45 3.06 -6.88 -25.62
N SER A 46 3.30 -7.51 -24.46
CA SER A 46 3.14 -8.95 -24.29
C SER A 46 1.69 -9.37 -24.52
N GLU A 47 1.50 -10.45 -25.29
CA GLU A 47 0.18 -11.06 -25.42
C GLU A 47 -0.15 -11.85 -24.16
N VAL A 48 -1.36 -11.64 -23.66
CA VAL A 48 -1.91 -12.36 -22.51
C VAL A 48 -3.22 -12.99 -22.95
N GLU A 49 -3.45 -14.23 -22.57
CA GLU A 49 -4.63 -14.99 -22.97
C GLU A 49 -5.90 -14.34 -22.41
N PRO A 50 -7.02 -14.32 -23.15
CA PRO A 50 -8.24 -13.62 -22.74
C PRO A 50 -8.75 -13.98 -21.33
N GLU A 51 -8.56 -15.23 -20.89
CA GLU A 51 -8.96 -15.70 -19.55
C GLU A 51 -8.23 -15.01 -18.38
N PHE A 52 -7.08 -14.38 -18.63
CA PHE A 52 -6.32 -13.64 -17.64
C PHE A 52 -6.51 -12.12 -17.72
N GLN A 53 -7.29 -11.63 -18.70
CA GLN A 53 -7.51 -10.21 -18.88
C GLN A 53 -8.69 -9.73 -18.02
N ASN A 54 -8.59 -8.52 -17.49
CA ASN A 54 -9.73 -7.79 -16.96
C ASN A 54 -10.23 -6.83 -18.06
N SER A 55 -11.53 -6.70 -18.21
CA SER A 55 -12.12 -5.84 -19.25
C SER A 55 -12.19 -4.40 -18.77
N TRP A 56 -11.74 -3.46 -19.61
CA TRP A 56 -11.97 -2.02 -19.43
C TRP A 56 -12.86 -1.46 -20.52
N THR A 57 -13.57 -0.37 -20.20
CA THR A 57 -14.26 0.46 -21.19
C THR A 57 -13.24 1.19 -22.07
N GLN A 58 -13.67 1.62 -23.26
CA GLN A 58 -12.84 2.46 -24.13
C GLN A 58 -12.44 3.77 -23.45
N GLU A 59 -13.32 4.35 -22.62
CA GLU A 59 -13.07 5.58 -21.88
C GLU A 59 -11.94 5.42 -20.85
N LEU A 60 -12.01 4.37 -20.01
CA LEU A 60 -10.96 4.10 -19.02
C LEU A 60 -9.60 3.84 -19.69
N GLU A 61 -9.61 3.12 -20.81
CA GLU A 61 -8.38 2.89 -21.57
C GLU A 61 -7.86 4.18 -22.19
N ALA A 62 -8.70 5.01 -22.82
CA ALA A 62 -8.29 6.29 -23.39
C ALA A 62 -7.70 7.25 -22.35
N GLU A 63 -8.33 7.34 -21.18
CA GLU A 63 -7.82 8.10 -20.05
C GLU A 63 -6.43 7.59 -19.58
N PHE A 64 -6.26 6.27 -19.45
CA PHE A 64 -4.98 5.68 -19.09
C PHE A 64 -3.90 5.98 -20.13
N GLN A 65 -4.22 5.84 -21.42
CA GLN A 65 -3.28 6.15 -22.51
C GLN A 65 -2.86 7.63 -22.49
N GLN A 66 -3.78 8.55 -22.21
CA GLN A 66 -3.46 9.97 -22.05
C GLN A 66 -2.51 10.23 -20.88
N ARG A 67 -2.76 9.60 -19.73
CA ARG A 67 -1.87 9.68 -18.55
C ARG A 67 -0.50 9.05 -18.83
N ALA A 68 -0.47 7.87 -19.46
CA ALA A 68 0.75 7.17 -19.87
C ALA A 68 1.60 8.04 -20.80
N ALA A 69 1.00 8.66 -21.82
CA ALA A 69 1.70 9.56 -22.73
C ALA A 69 2.33 10.76 -22.01
N THR A 70 1.67 11.29 -20.97
CA THR A 70 2.21 12.38 -20.15
C THR A 70 3.45 11.93 -19.37
N VAL A 71 3.42 10.72 -18.81
CA VAL A 71 4.54 10.14 -18.06
C VAL A 71 5.72 9.83 -18.99
N ILE A 72 5.46 9.26 -20.17
CA ILE A 72 6.50 8.99 -21.19
C ILE A 72 7.21 10.30 -21.57
N ARG A 73 6.44 11.37 -21.85
CA ARG A 73 7.01 12.68 -22.17
C ARG A 73 7.84 13.27 -21.02
N HIS A 74 7.40 13.07 -19.77
CA HIS A 74 8.15 13.56 -18.60
C HIS A 74 9.56 12.97 -18.52
N PHE A 75 9.71 11.68 -18.84
CA PHE A 75 10.99 10.98 -18.79
C PHE A 75 11.76 10.95 -20.12
N ALA A 76 11.29 11.65 -21.15
CA ALA A 76 11.98 11.78 -22.43
C ALA A 76 13.24 12.65 -22.26
N ASN A 77 14.37 12.02 -21.94
CA ASN A 77 15.65 12.69 -21.72
C ASN A 77 16.83 11.79 -22.16
N PRO A 78 17.37 12.00 -23.36
CA PRO A 78 18.44 11.15 -23.90
C PRO A 78 19.79 11.29 -23.20
N ASN A 79 19.97 12.31 -22.33
CA ASN A 79 21.24 12.61 -21.68
C ASN A 79 21.21 12.30 -20.16
N GLY A 80 20.12 11.74 -19.64
CA GLY A 80 19.81 11.78 -18.21
C GLY A 80 19.51 10.44 -17.54
N TYR A 81 20.13 9.34 -17.97
CA TYR A 81 19.82 8.01 -17.41
C TYR A 81 20.51 7.75 -16.06
N GLY A 82 21.74 8.23 -15.87
CA GLY A 82 22.56 7.90 -14.69
C GLY A 82 23.67 6.91 -15.04
N ASN A 83 23.97 5.98 -14.14
CA ASN A 83 24.99 4.93 -14.34
C ASN A 83 24.49 3.57 -13.83
N GLY A 84 25.21 2.50 -14.20
CA GLY A 84 24.90 1.12 -13.81
C GLY A 84 25.56 0.65 -12.51
N TYR A 85 26.18 1.52 -11.71
CA TYR A 85 26.94 1.08 -10.54
C TYR A 85 26.02 0.75 -9.36
N GLY A 86 26.19 -0.45 -8.77
CA GLY A 86 25.40 -0.88 -7.63
C GLY A 86 23.91 -0.92 -7.96
N GLU A 87 23.06 -0.47 -7.04
CA GLU A 87 21.61 -0.46 -7.26
C GLU A 87 21.11 0.71 -8.14
N ASN A 88 21.99 1.50 -8.78
CA ASN A 88 21.58 2.71 -9.52
C ASN A 88 20.67 2.41 -10.73
N GLU A 89 20.74 1.19 -11.25
CA GLU A 89 19.94 0.75 -12.40
C GLU A 89 18.45 0.68 -12.08
N LYS A 90 18.08 0.61 -10.79
CA LYS A 90 16.70 0.80 -10.33
C LYS A 90 16.05 2.06 -10.87
N SER A 91 16.86 3.09 -11.12
CA SER A 91 16.44 4.33 -11.76
C SER A 91 16.88 4.41 -13.22
N ALA A 92 18.09 3.95 -13.55
CA ALA A 92 18.64 4.16 -14.87
C ALA A 92 17.94 3.34 -15.97
N TYR A 93 17.59 2.06 -15.71
CA TYR A 93 16.89 1.24 -16.69
C TYR A 93 15.50 1.77 -17.02
N PRO A 94 14.64 2.12 -16.04
CA PRO A 94 13.35 2.71 -16.38
C PRO A 94 13.46 4.02 -17.15
N ARG A 95 14.43 4.89 -16.83
CA ARG A 95 14.66 6.14 -17.57
C ARG A 95 15.00 5.88 -19.05
N ALA A 96 15.93 4.97 -19.32
CA ALA A 96 16.29 4.61 -20.69
C ALA A 96 15.11 3.96 -21.43
N MET A 97 14.33 3.10 -20.78
CA MET A 97 13.14 2.49 -21.39
C MET A 97 12.02 3.51 -21.67
N PHE A 98 11.82 4.49 -20.80
CA PHE A 98 10.91 5.61 -21.09
C PHE A 98 11.38 6.43 -22.29
N ASP A 99 12.68 6.72 -22.36
CA ASP A 99 13.24 7.49 -23.46
C ASP A 99 13.18 6.71 -24.79
N PHE A 100 13.29 5.38 -24.75
CA PHE A 100 12.97 4.51 -25.89
C PHE A 100 11.51 4.69 -26.34
N LEU A 101 10.56 4.69 -25.41
CA LEU A 101 9.13 4.92 -25.69
C LEU A 101 8.86 6.34 -26.20
N ALA A 102 9.70 7.31 -25.86
CA ALA A 102 9.63 8.68 -26.36
C ALA A 102 10.20 8.85 -27.78
N GLY A 103 10.82 7.80 -28.35
CA GLY A 103 11.35 7.80 -29.72
C GLY A 103 12.88 7.82 -29.81
N ASN A 104 13.59 8.03 -28.71
CA ASN A 104 15.07 8.09 -28.67
C ASN A 104 15.70 6.68 -28.62
N ARG A 105 15.21 5.77 -29.48
CA ARG A 105 15.48 4.33 -29.40
C ARG A 105 16.97 4.00 -29.45
N LYS A 106 17.74 4.63 -30.34
CA LYS A 106 19.18 4.33 -30.52
C LYS A 106 19.98 4.61 -29.24
N THR A 107 19.80 5.80 -28.65
CA THR A 107 20.52 6.22 -27.42
C THR A 107 20.11 5.36 -26.23
N ALA A 108 18.81 5.13 -26.07
CA ALA A 108 18.29 4.28 -25.01
C ALA A 108 18.83 2.84 -25.09
N LEU A 109 18.82 2.22 -26.27
CA LEU A 109 19.35 0.87 -26.47
C LEU A 109 20.84 0.81 -26.20
N ALA A 110 21.62 1.80 -26.69
CA ALA A 110 23.05 1.88 -26.43
C ALA A 110 23.36 1.88 -24.92
N PHE A 111 22.56 2.56 -24.10
CA PHE A 111 22.69 2.52 -22.64
C PHE A 111 22.27 1.18 -22.03
N LEU A 112 21.13 0.62 -22.45
CA LEU A 112 20.58 -0.61 -21.89
C LEU A 112 21.49 -1.84 -22.08
N GLN A 113 22.40 -1.78 -23.06
CA GLN A 113 23.37 -2.84 -23.36
C GLN A 113 24.81 -2.51 -22.95
N GLN A 114 25.04 -1.46 -22.15
CA GLN A 114 26.37 -1.18 -21.60
C GLN A 114 26.83 -2.32 -20.69
N GLU A 115 28.14 -2.52 -20.62
CA GLU A 115 28.73 -3.41 -19.62
C GLU A 115 28.45 -2.87 -18.22
N ASP A 116 28.17 -3.80 -17.32
CA ASP A 116 28.01 -3.50 -15.91
C ASP A 116 29.32 -2.90 -15.35
N PRO A 117 29.29 -1.74 -14.67
CA PRO A 117 30.49 -1.16 -14.06
C PRO A 117 31.16 -2.05 -13.01
N GLN A 118 30.46 -3.08 -12.55
CA GLN A 118 30.89 -4.11 -11.60
C GLN A 118 30.88 -5.51 -12.24
N ALA A 119 31.03 -5.61 -13.57
CA ALA A 119 31.02 -6.88 -14.31
C ALA A 119 32.04 -7.91 -13.75
N ASP A 120 33.15 -7.46 -13.17
CA ASP A 120 34.12 -8.30 -12.48
C ASP A 120 33.52 -9.03 -11.27
N LYS A 121 32.68 -8.33 -10.49
CA LYS A 121 31.93 -8.90 -9.36
C LYS A 121 30.82 -9.84 -9.83
N HIS A 122 30.29 -9.60 -11.03
CA HIS A 122 29.26 -10.40 -11.68
C HIS A 122 29.81 -11.42 -12.69
N ALA A 123 31.11 -11.76 -12.65
CA ALA A 123 31.71 -12.69 -13.61
C ALA A 123 31.05 -14.08 -13.64
N HIS A 124 30.49 -14.52 -12.50
CA HIS A 124 29.76 -15.78 -12.36
C HIS A 124 28.39 -15.80 -13.08
N THR A 125 27.90 -14.63 -13.50
CA THR A 125 26.67 -14.43 -14.29
C THR A 125 26.97 -13.72 -15.61
N GLU A 126 28.12 -14.00 -16.23
CA GLU A 126 28.54 -13.42 -17.53
C GLU A 126 28.73 -11.89 -17.51
N GLY A 127 29.01 -11.33 -16.34
CA GLY A 127 29.12 -9.89 -16.13
C GLY A 127 27.78 -9.16 -16.08
N ILE A 128 26.66 -9.89 -15.95
CA ILE A 128 25.32 -9.31 -15.88
C ILE A 128 24.89 -9.22 -14.40
N ASP A 129 24.46 -8.03 -13.97
CA ASP A 129 23.87 -7.88 -12.64
C ASP A 129 22.51 -8.57 -12.52
N TYR A 130 22.49 -9.59 -11.66
CA TYR A 130 21.28 -10.28 -11.17
C TYR A 130 21.22 -10.26 -9.63
N TYR A 131 22.01 -9.40 -9.00
CA TYR A 131 22.14 -9.34 -7.55
C TYR A 131 21.07 -8.45 -6.91
N TYR A 132 21.02 -7.18 -7.32
CA TYR A 132 20.22 -6.17 -6.63
C TYR A 132 18.73 -6.34 -6.90
N SER A 133 17.93 -6.59 -5.86
CA SER A 133 16.48 -6.74 -6.00
C SER A 133 15.84 -5.56 -6.74
N PHE A 134 16.24 -4.33 -6.42
CA PHE A 134 15.73 -3.12 -7.07
C PHE A 134 16.11 -3.01 -8.56
N THR A 135 17.22 -3.60 -8.97
CA THR A 135 17.62 -3.72 -10.39
C THR A 135 16.79 -4.78 -11.11
N LEU A 136 16.49 -5.91 -10.44
CA LEU A 136 15.86 -7.07 -11.06
C LEU A 136 14.53 -6.76 -11.77
N LYS A 137 13.66 -5.92 -11.20
CA LYS A 137 12.39 -5.54 -11.88
C LYS A 137 12.62 -4.93 -13.27
N GLY A 138 13.62 -4.06 -13.41
CA GLY A 138 14.01 -3.45 -14.67
C GLY A 138 14.75 -4.44 -15.56
N GLN A 139 15.65 -5.25 -14.99
CA GLN A 139 16.43 -6.26 -15.72
C GLN A 139 15.55 -7.31 -16.40
N ILE A 140 14.49 -7.77 -15.72
CA ILE A 140 13.51 -8.70 -16.30
C ILE A 140 12.76 -8.04 -17.47
N ARG A 141 12.27 -6.81 -17.30
CA ARG A 141 11.60 -6.09 -18.41
C ARG A 141 12.55 -5.86 -19.58
N LYS A 142 13.81 -5.52 -19.30
CA LYS A 142 14.88 -5.36 -20.28
C LYS A 142 15.03 -6.61 -21.14
N TYR A 143 15.12 -7.77 -20.51
CA TYR A 143 15.30 -9.03 -21.23
C TYR A 143 14.04 -9.45 -22.03
N PHE A 144 12.88 -9.49 -21.38
CA PHE A 144 11.69 -10.12 -21.96
C PHE A 144 10.93 -9.20 -22.94
N LEU A 145 10.85 -7.90 -22.67
CA LEU A 145 10.12 -6.97 -23.55
C LEU A 145 11.05 -6.27 -24.54
N PHE A 146 12.08 -5.58 -24.03
CA PHE A 146 13.00 -4.78 -24.84
C PHE A 146 14.10 -5.61 -25.51
N GLY A 147 14.33 -6.85 -25.05
CA GLY A 147 15.39 -7.73 -25.55
C GLY A 147 15.26 -8.13 -27.01
N ARG A 148 14.13 -7.84 -27.67
CA ARG A 148 14.00 -7.99 -29.13
C ARG A 148 14.75 -6.91 -29.93
N PHE A 149 15.16 -5.83 -29.27
CA PHE A 149 15.88 -4.70 -29.86
C PHE A 149 17.34 -4.59 -29.41
N LEU A 150 17.74 -5.38 -28.41
CA LEU A 150 19.13 -5.43 -27.94
C LEU A 150 20.01 -6.19 -28.93
N ASP A 151 21.31 -5.92 -28.89
CA ASP A 151 22.31 -6.71 -29.59
C ASP A 151 22.12 -8.22 -29.29
N PRO A 152 22.05 -9.10 -30.32
CA PRO A 152 21.81 -10.52 -30.11
C PRO A 152 22.85 -11.21 -29.22
N ALA A 153 24.13 -10.81 -29.30
CA ALA A 153 25.19 -11.38 -28.47
C ALA A 153 25.05 -10.93 -27.02
N TYR A 154 24.72 -9.66 -26.77
CA TYR A 154 24.41 -9.18 -25.42
C TYR A 154 23.21 -9.91 -24.81
N LYS A 155 22.12 -10.07 -25.57
CA LYS A 155 20.94 -10.83 -25.11
C LYS A 155 21.28 -12.29 -24.81
N GLN A 156 22.14 -12.91 -25.62
CA GLN A 156 22.61 -14.26 -25.39
C GLN A 156 23.44 -14.36 -24.11
N ARG A 157 24.29 -13.37 -23.80
CA ARG A 157 25.01 -13.29 -22.52
C ARG A 157 24.06 -13.18 -21.33
N MET A 158 23.02 -12.35 -21.41
CA MET A 158 21.96 -12.31 -20.39
C MET A 158 21.35 -13.70 -20.16
N TYR A 159 21.04 -14.43 -21.24
CA TYR A 159 20.50 -15.80 -21.12
C TYR A 159 21.49 -16.76 -20.45
N LEU A 160 22.77 -16.75 -20.86
CA LEU A 160 23.80 -17.61 -20.28
C LEU A 160 24.07 -17.29 -18.81
N GLY A 161 24.12 -16.01 -18.46
CA GLY A 161 24.24 -15.53 -17.09
C GLY A 161 23.07 -15.99 -16.23
N ALA A 162 21.83 -15.81 -16.73
CA ALA A 162 20.63 -16.29 -16.07
C ALA A 162 20.60 -17.82 -15.91
N LYS A 163 21.12 -18.57 -16.90
CA LYS A 163 21.20 -20.04 -16.85
C LYS A 163 22.14 -20.51 -15.75
N LYS A 164 23.30 -19.88 -15.59
CA LYS A 164 24.23 -20.12 -14.47
C LYS A 164 23.63 -19.68 -13.13
N TRP A 165 23.01 -18.51 -13.12
CA TRP A 165 22.40 -17.90 -11.94
C TRP A 165 21.33 -18.79 -11.30
N THR A 166 20.46 -19.36 -12.14
CA THR A 166 19.28 -20.12 -11.69
C THR A 166 19.50 -21.64 -11.69
N GLN A 167 20.73 -22.13 -11.94
CA GLN A 167 21.05 -23.57 -11.96
C GLN A 167 20.72 -24.26 -10.63
N GLU A 168 20.88 -23.52 -9.54
CA GLU A 168 20.45 -23.86 -8.19
C GLU A 168 19.84 -22.61 -7.53
N ASP A 169 19.35 -22.71 -6.29
CA ASP A 169 18.74 -21.58 -5.60
C ASP A 169 19.76 -20.44 -5.36
N PRO A 170 19.68 -19.30 -6.05
CA PRO A 170 20.67 -18.24 -5.91
C PRO A 170 20.65 -17.59 -4.52
N LEU A 171 19.53 -17.68 -3.79
CA LEU A 171 19.41 -17.12 -2.44
C LEU A 171 20.30 -17.87 -1.43
N ASN A 172 20.53 -19.16 -1.64
CA ASN A 172 21.30 -20.03 -0.75
C ASN A 172 22.70 -20.33 -1.29
N ARG A 173 23.15 -19.61 -2.34
CA ARG A 173 24.43 -19.82 -2.99
C ARG A 173 25.41 -18.71 -2.63
N MET A 174 26.59 -19.08 -2.14
CA MET A 174 27.63 -18.12 -1.75
C MET A 174 28.16 -17.31 -2.93
N HIS A 175 28.26 -15.99 -2.76
CA HIS A 175 28.92 -15.12 -3.75
C HIS A 175 30.39 -15.53 -3.92
N PRO A 176 30.93 -15.63 -5.14
CA PRO A 176 32.32 -16.10 -5.34
C PRO A 176 33.38 -15.24 -4.64
N ILE A 177 33.11 -13.94 -4.49
CA ILE A 177 34.02 -12.97 -3.86
C ILE A 177 33.66 -12.72 -2.39
N TYR A 178 32.37 -12.74 -2.06
CA TYR A 178 31.86 -12.19 -0.78
C TYR A 178 31.24 -13.25 0.13
N GLY A 179 31.18 -14.52 -0.28
CA GLY A 179 30.51 -15.56 0.49
C GLY A 179 29.03 -15.22 0.77
N PHE A 180 28.60 -15.35 2.02
CA PHE A 180 27.30 -14.86 2.51
C PHE A 180 27.34 -13.44 3.09
N GLY A 181 28.42 -12.72 2.81
CA GLY A 181 28.68 -11.39 3.36
C GLY A 181 29.22 -11.43 4.79
N ASP A 182 29.78 -10.32 5.24
CA ASP A 182 30.44 -10.24 6.54
C ASP A 182 29.77 -9.25 7.51
N SER A 183 28.58 -8.74 7.16
CA SER A 183 27.79 -7.75 7.92
C SER A 183 28.47 -6.38 8.18
N ARG A 184 29.76 -6.21 7.83
CA ARG A 184 30.55 -4.98 8.08
C ARG A 184 30.51 -3.97 6.94
N GLY A 185 30.04 -4.38 5.76
CA GLY A 185 29.89 -3.52 4.59
C GLY A 185 28.84 -2.40 4.72
N LYS A 186 28.87 -1.44 3.77
CA LYS A 186 27.81 -0.43 3.59
C LYS A 186 26.46 -1.13 3.38
N GLU A 187 25.37 -0.53 3.86
CA GLU A 187 24.05 -1.19 3.95
C GLU A 187 23.55 -1.83 2.64
N TRP A 188 23.85 -1.17 1.52
CA TRP A 188 23.47 -1.60 0.18
C TRP A 188 24.59 -2.29 -0.61
N ASP A 189 25.73 -2.62 -0.01
CA ASP A 189 26.84 -3.29 -0.71
C ASP A 189 26.65 -4.82 -0.75
N MET A 190 27.07 -5.46 -1.85
CA MET A 190 27.11 -6.92 -1.99
C MET A 190 27.92 -7.59 -0.89
N SER A 191 29.00 -6.95 -0.42
CA SER A 191 29.87 -7.50 0.63
C SER A 191 29.14 -7.69 1.97
N LYS A 192 28.03 -6.97 2.19
CA LYS A 192 27.28 -7.04 3.44
C LYS A 192 26.37 -8.27 3.52
N ARG A 193 25.72 -8.62 2.41
CA ARG A 193 24.70 -9.67 2.34
C ARG A 193 25.14 -10.91 1.58
N GLY A 194 26.21 -10.81 0.80
CA GLY A 194 26.73 -11.88 -0.06
C GLY A 194 25.61 -12.53 -0.88
N GLY A 195 25.74 -13.81 -1.16
CA GLY A 195 24.76 -14.55 -1.96
C GLY A 195 24.89 -14.29 -3.46
N TRP A 196 24.18 -15.06 -4.29
CA TRP A 196 24.05 -14.79 -5.73
C TRP A 196 22.89 -13.84 -6.06
N VAL A 197 22.11 -13.49 -5.05
CA VAL A 197 21.03 -12.50 -5.12
C VAL A 197 20.83 -11.87 -3.73
N ASP A 198 20.36 -10.64 -3.71
CA ASP A 198 20.04 -9.90 -2.49
C ASP A 198 19.10 -10.69 -1.56
N SER A 199 19.57 -10.95 -0.34
CA SER A 199 18.90 -11.77 0.67
C SER A 199 18.04 -10.99 1.66
N ARG A 200 17.88 -9.66 1.50
CA ARG A 200 16.97 -8.85 2.32
C ARG A 200 15.52 -9.33 2.15
N ASN A 201 14.73 -9.22 3.22
CA ASN A 201 13.42 -9.86 3.34
C ASN A 201 12.30 -8.85 3.64
N THR A 202 12.22 -7.78 2.85
CA THR A 202 11.00 -6.95 2.77
C THR A 202 10.10 -7.48 1.65
N ASP A 203 8.79 -7.23 1.71
CA ASP A 203 7.83 -7.78 0.73
C ASP A 203 8.22 -7.35 -0.69
N ASN A 204 8.59 -6.09 -0.88
CA ASN A 204 8.99 -5.58 -2.19
C ASN A 204 10.27 -6.26 -2.72
N LEU A 205 11.30 -6.44 -1.89
CA LEU A 205 12.57 -7.07 -2.30
C LEU A 205 12.37 -8.56 -2.58
N ARG A 206 11.56 -9.24 -1.75
CA ARG A 206 11.15 -10.62 -1.98
C ARG A 206 10.39 -10.76 -3.30
N ALA A 207 9.41 -9.90 -3.58
CA ALA A 207 8.66 -9.93 -4.83
C ALA A 207 9.58 -9.77 -6.05
N MET A 208 10.50 -8.79 -6.01
CA MET A 208 11.48 -8.57 -7.09
C MET A 208 12.38 -9.79 -7.31
N ARG A 209 12.97 -10.32 -6.23
CA ARG A 209 13.83 -11.51 -6.27
C ARG A 209 13.08 -12.74 -6.77
N GLU A 210 11.98 -13.07 -6.11
CA GLU A 210 11.29 -14.34 -6.32
C GLU A 210 10.69 -14.43 -7.73
N VAL A 211 10.09 -13.34 -8.23
CA VAL A 211 9.59 -13.26 -9.61
C VAL A 211 10.74 -13.35 -10.62
N ALA A 212 11.82 -12.61 -10.41
CA ALA A 212 12.92 -12.58 -11.37
C ALA A 212 13.62 -13.95 -11.49
N VAL A 213 13.88 -14.60 -10.36
CA VAL A 213 14.44 -15.95 -10.34
C VAL A 213 13.49 -16.95 -10.99
N TYR A 214 12.18 -16.89 -10.70
CA TYR A 214 11.19 -17.75 -11.34
C TYR A 214 11.20 -17.61 -12.88
N LEU A 215 11.06 -16.39 -13.38
CA LEU A 215 10.96 -16.12 -14.83
C LEU A 215 12.23 -16.53 -15.57
N MET A 216 13.40 -16.27 -14.98
CA MET A 216 14.67 -16.67 -15.57
C MET A 216 14.89 -18.19 -15.50
N ALA A 217 14.49 -18.85 -14.42
CA ALA A 217 14.54 -20.31 -14.31
C ALA A 217 13.62 -21.00 -15.32
N GLU A 218 12.39 -20.46 -15.52
CA GLU A 218 11.47 -20.92 -16.57
C GLU A 218 12.06 -20.73 -17.96
N LYS A 219 12.70 -19.57 -18.21
CA LYS A 219 13.32 -19.27 -19.49
C LYS A 219 14.50 -20.18 -19.82
N THR A 220 15.30 -20.56 -18.82
CA THR A 220 16.54 -21.33 -19.00
C THR A 220 16.37 -22.83 -18.85
N GLY A 221 15.17 -23.29 -18.44
CA GLY A 221 14.85 -24.70 -18.24
C GLY A 221 15.36 -25.27 -16.91
N ASN A 222 15.69 -24.41 -15.94
CA ASN A 222 16.20 -24.83 -14.62
C ASN A 222 15.04 -25.23 -13.68
N GLU A 223 14.52 -26.44 -13.90
CA GLU A 223 13.23 -26.89 -13.36
C GLU A 223 13.15 -26.91 -11.83
N LYS A 224 14.20 -27.38 -11.14
CA LYS A 224 14.23 -27.42 -9.67
C LYS A 224 14.06 -26.03 -9.05
N THR A 225 14.80 -25.05 -9.58
CA THR A 225 14.71 -23.66 -9.15
C THR A 225 13.35 -23.05 -9.53
N ARG A 226 12.85 -23.31 -10.74
CA ARG A 226 11.52 -22.85 -11.18
C ARG A 226 10.44 -23.32 -10.20
N GLN A 227 10.40 -24.60 -9.82
CA GLN A 227 9.39 -25.14 -8.90
C GLN A 227 9.52 -24.58 -7.48
N LEU A 228 10.74 -24.43 -6.97
CA LEU A 228 10.98 -23.81 -5.66
C LEU A 228 10.40 -22.38 -5.60
N TYR A 229 10.68 -21.58 -6.62
CA TYR A 229 10.23 -20.19 -6.65
C TYR A 229 8.75 -20.05 -7.00
N LYS A 230 8.16 -21.00 -7.75
CA LYS A 230 6.71 -21.14 -7.90
C LYS A 230 6.02 -21.30 -6.54
N GLN A 231 6.55 -22.17 -5.67
CA GLN A 231 5.98 -22.39 -4.33
C GLN A 231 6.08 -21.14 -3.46
N LYS A 232 7.19 -20.40 -3.51
CA LYS A 232 7.35 -19.12 -2.78
C LYS A 232 6.32 -18.09 -3.23
N ILE A 233 6.14 -17.94 -4.55
CA ILE A 233 5.13 -17.06 -5.14
C ILE A 233 3.72 -17.49 -4.72
N GLN A 234 3.39 -18.79 -4.81
CA GLN A 234 2.09 -19.32 -4.38
C GLN A 234 1.82 -19.03 -2.91
N GLY A 235 2.81 -19.25 -2.02
CA GLY A 235 2.70 -18.95 -0.60
C GLY A 235 2.43 -17.47 -0.33
N TYR A 236 3.13 -16.56 -1.02
CA TYR A 236 2.88 -15.12 -0.88
C TYR A 236 1.49 -14.72 -1.37
N VAL A 237 1.08 -15.17 -2.56
CA VAL A 237 -0.25 -14.87 -3.12
C VAL A 237 -1.36 -15.44 -2.22
N GLY A 238 -1.16 -16.63 -1.65
CA GLY A 238 -2.04 -17.17 -0.62
C GLY A 238 -2.13 -16.23 0.59
N ALA A 239 -1.00 -15.78 1.13
CA ALA A 239 -0.97 -14.87 2.27
C ALA A 239 -1.78 -13.59 2.01
N LEU A 240 -1.70 -12.99 0.82
CA LEU A 240 -2.50 -11.81 0.46
C LEU A 240 -4.01 -12.02 0.72
N TYR A 241 -4.54 -13.16 0.30
CA TYR A 241 -5.97 -13.47 0.39
C TYR A 241 -6.40 -14.06 1.74
N HIS A 242 -5.47 -14.64 2.51
CA HIS A 242 -5.80 -15.25 3.80
C HIS A 242 -5.58 -14.29 4.97
N ILE A 243 -4.52 -13.46 4.94
CA ILE A 243 -4.10 -12.64 6.09
C ILE A 243 -3.64 -11.23 5.69
N GLY A 244 -3.35 -10.97 4.42
CA GLY A 244 -2.94 -9.68 3.88
C GLY A 244 -1.44 -9.57 3.64
N MET A 245 -1.00 -8.38 3.22
CA MET A 245 0.40 -8.04 2.94
C MET A 245 1.13 -7.61 4.23
N GLY A 246 2.40 -8.00 4.40
CA GLY A 246 3.20 -7.62 5.56
C GLY A 246 3.59 -6.14 5.56
N GLU A 247 3.93 -5.59 4.39
CA GLU A 247 4.12 -4.15 4.14
C GLU A 247 2.81 -3.41 3.82
N TRP A 248 1.72 -3.80 4.48
CA TRP A 248 0.37 -3.36 4.16
C TRP A 248 0.23 -1.86 3.90
N ASP A 249 -0.52 -1.55 2.83
CA ASP A 249 -0.96 -0.20 2.44
C ASP A 249 0.15 0.85 2.35
N SER A 250 1.41 0.41 2.18
CA SER A 250 2.55 1.30 2.22
C SER A 250 2.50 2.36 1.13
N GLU A 251 2.52 3.61 1.55
CA GLU A 251 2.55 4.76 0.64
C GLU A 251 3.88 4.87 -0.12
N ALA A 252 4.94 4.22 0.38
CA ALA A 252 6.29 4.22 -0.17
C ALA A 252 6.60 2.97 -1.01
N TYR A 253 6.16 1.78 -0.57
CA TYR A 253 6.63 0.51 -1.13
C TYR A 253 5.57 -0.31 -1.89
N MET A 254 4.28 0.06 -1.84
CA MET A 254 3.24 -0.70 -2.56
C MET A 254 3.54 -0.82 -4.07
N SER A 255 4.01 0.26 -4.70
CA SER A 255 4.40 0.26 -6.12
C SER A 255 5.55 -0.73 -6.39
N HIS A 256 6.56 -0.74 -5.52
CA HIS A 256 7.70 -1.62 -5.62
C HIS A 256 7.34 -3.11 -5.49
N THR A 257 6.32 -3.46 -4.69
CA THR A 257 5.78 -4.82 -4.61
C THR A 257 4.88 -5.17 -5.79
N PHE A 258 4.17 -4.19 -6.35
CA PHE A 258 3.23 -4.40 -7.46
C PHE A 258 3.94 -4.73 -8.78
N VAL A 259 5.01 -4.00 -9.13
CA VAL A 259 5.63 -4.10 -10.46
C VAL A 259 6.31 -5.44 -10.81
N PRO A 260 6.90 -6.20 -9.87
CA PRO A 260 7.34 -7.57 -10.16
C PRO A 260 6.19 -8.46 -10.62
N TYR A 261 5.00 -8.36 -10.01
CA TYR A 261 3.86 -9.17 -10.43
C TYR A 261 3.33 -8.79 -11.81
N LEU A 262 3.54 -7.55 -12.29
CA LEU A 262 3.30 -7.20 -13.70
C LEU A 262 4.26 -7.93 -14.64
N ASN A 263 5.54 -8.04 -14.28
CA ASN A 263 6.48 -8.86 -15.05
C ASN A 263 6.06 -10.34 -15.06
N LEU A 264 5.61 -10.87 -13.91
CA LEU A 264 5.16 -12.25 -13.82
C LEU A 264 3.91 -12.49 -14.71
N TYR A 265 2.95 -11.56 -14.66
CA TYR A 265 1.74 -11.60 -15.47
C TYR A 265 2.04 -11.56 -16.97
N ASP A 266 2.94 -10.68 -17.39
CA ASP A 266 3.26 -10.47 -18.80
C ASP A 266 4.14 -11.57 -19.41
N PHE A 267 4.94 -12.28 -18.60
CA PHE A 267 6.03 -13.12 -19.11
C PHE A 267 6.00 -14.59 -18.68
N ALA A 268 5.27 -14.97 -17.63
CA ALA A 268 5.19 -16.37 -17.23
C ALA A 268 4.50 -17.21 -18.32
N LYS A 269 5.02 -18.40 -18.59
CA LYS A 269 4.42 -19.36 -19.53
C LYS A 269 3.51 -20.35 -18.82
N ASP A 270 3.84 -20.73 -17.58
CA ASP A 270 3.00 -21.59 -16.75
C ASP A 270 1.65 -20.89 -16.44
N PRO A 271 0.51 -21.42 -16.93
CA PRO A 271 -0.80 -20.80 -16.73
C PRO A 271 -1.19 -20.68 -15.26
N GLN A 272 -0.71 -21.57 -14.39
CA GLN A 272 -0.97 -21.48 -12.96
C GLN A 272 -0.24 -20.28 -12.36
N VAL A 273 1.01 -20.04 -12.77
CA VAL A 273 1.79 -18.90 -12.26
C VAL A 273 1.28 -17.58 -12.84
N LYS A 274 0.85 -17.56 -14.10
CA LYS A 274 0.16 -16.40 -14.67
C LYS A 274 -1.13 -16.07 -13.90
N ARG A 275 -1.89 -17.09 -13.47
CA ARG A 275 -3.08 -16.93 -12.62
C ARG A 275 -2.72 -16.39 -11.23
N LEU A 276 -1.64 -16.87 -10.61
CA LEU A 276 -1.12 -16.32 -9.35
C LEU A 276 -0.74 -14.85 -9.50
N ALA A 277 -0.07 -14.48 -10.60
CA ALA A 277 0.28 -13.10 -10.89
C ALA A 277 -0.96 -12.21 -11.00
N LYS A 278 -1.97 -12.64 -11.77
CA LYS A 278 -3.25 -11.94 -11.88
C LYS A 278 -3.92 -11.77 -10.50
N ALA A 279 -4.01 -12.84 -9.72
CA ALA A 279 -4.62 -12.81 -8.40
C ALA A 279 -3.92 -11.83 -7.46
N ALA A 280 -2.58 -11.79 -7.47
CA ALA A 280 -1.79 -10.84 -6.69
C ALA A 280 -2.09 -9.38 -7.10
N LEU A 281 -2.10 -9.10 -8.41
CA LEU A 281 -2.37 -7.77 -8.94
C LEU A 281 -3.80 -7.31 -8.64
N ASP A 282 -4.79 -8.20 -8.76
CA ASP A 282 -6.19 -7.90 -8.45
C ASP A 282 -6.36 -7.55 -6.96
N TRP A 283 -5.73 -8.32 -6.07
CA TRP A 283 -5.77 -8.06 -4.63
C TRP A 283 -5.06 -6.76 -4.26
N MET A 284 -3.84 -6.53 -4.77
CA MET A 284 -3.08 -5.31 -4.47
C MET A 284 -3.77 -4.07 -5.04
N SER A 285 -4.41 -4.18 -6.21
CA SER A 285 -5.21 -3.09 -6.77
C SER A 285 -6.44 -2.78 -5.90
N ALA A 286 -7.10 -3.80 -5.34
CA ALA A 286 -8.21 -3.61 -4.41
C ALA A 286 -7.77 -2.95 -3.10
N ALA A 287 -6.65 -3.40 -2.51
CA ALA A 287 -6.06 -2.78 -1.33
C ALA A 287 -5.70 -1.29 -1.59
N ALA A 288 -5.09 -1.01 -2.74
CA ALA A 288 -4.80 0.35 -3.17
C ALA A 288 -6.07 1.20 -3.35
N ALA A 289 -7.13 0.62 -3.92
CA ALA A 289 -8.40 1.32 -4.14
C ALA A 289 -9.10 1.74 -2.83
N VAL A 290 -8.96 0.96 -1.76
CA VAL A 290 -9.47 1.35 -0.43
C VAL A 290 -8.78 2.64 0.07
N LYS A 291 -7.49 2.80 -0.19
CA LYS A 291 -6.68 3.94 0.30
C LYS A 291 -6.67 5.14 -0.64
N TYR A 292 -6.77 4.92 -1.94
CA TYR A 292 -6.71 5.99 -2.92
C TYR A 292 -7.95 6.88 -2.85
N TYR A 293 -7.78 8.18 -2.68
CA TYR A 293 -8.89 9.14 -2.75
C TYR A 293 -8.41 10.45 -3.37
N ARG A 294 -8.89 10.74 -4.58
CA ARG A 294 -8.61 11.96 -5.32
C ARG A 294 -7.14 12.36 -5.45
N GLY A 295 -6.28 11.37 -5.66
CA GLY A 295 -4.83 11.55 -5.74
C GLY A 295 -4.14 11.52 -4.38
N GLY A 296 -4.87 11.47 -3.27
CA GLY A 296 -4.35 11.18 -1.94
C GLY A 296 -4.23 9.68 -1.66
N TRP A 297 -3.42 9.36 -0.67
CA TRP A 297 -3.32 8.04 -0.04
C TRP A 297 -3.78 8.11 1.43
N GLY A 298 -4.81 7.34 1.77
CA GLY A 298 -5.38 7.27 3.11
C GLY A 298 -4.51 6.50 4.09
N GLY A 299 -4.54 6.92 5.34
CA GLY A 299 -3.98 6.18 6.47
C GLY A 299 -5.06 5.34 7.16
N PRO A 300 -4.70 4.40 8.05
CA PRO A 300 -3.36 4.07 8.47
C PRO A 300 -2.54 3.38 7.36
N SER A 301 -1.22 3.43 7.47
CA SER A 301 -0.29 2.79 6.53
C SER A 301 1.02 2.39 7.21
N LYS A 302 1.64 1.28 6.76
CA LYS A 302 2.99 0.89 7.20
C LYS A 302 4.07 1.43 6.28
N ARG A 303 5.31 1.53 6.80
CA ARG A 303 6.47 2.09 6.09
C ARG A 303 6.21 3.53 5.64
N ASP A 304 5.56 4.32 6.50
CA ASP A 304 5.35 5.75 6.27
C ASP A 304 6.51 6.54 6.88
N TYR A 305 7.11 7.41 6.08
CA TYR A 305 8.23 8.26 6.48
C TYR A 305 7.87 9.76 6.52
N GLY A 306 6.59 10.09 6.35
CA GLY A 306 6.05 11.44 6.48
C GLY A 306 6.12 12.25 5.21
N GLY A 307 6.28 11.62 4.04
CA GLY A 307 6.41 12.29 2.74
C GLY A 307 5.13 12.36 1.91
N GLY A 308 4.09 11.59 2.27
CA GLY A 308 2.90 11.39 1.45
C GLY A 308 1.64 12.15 1.86
N ASN A 309 1.71 13.12 2.79
CA ASN A 309 0.53 13.83 3.30
C ASN A 309 0.07 14.95 2.36
N GLY A 310 -0.19 14.61 1.10
CA GLY A 310 -0.75 15.50 0.08
C GLY A 310 -1.07 14.77 -1.21
N ALA A 311 -1.95 15.35 -2.02
CA ALA A 311 -2.34 14.75 -3.30
C ALA A 311 -1.12 14.62 -4.23
N LEU A 312 -0.94 13.41 -4.78
CA LEU A 312 0.17 13.00 -5.64
C LEU A 312 1.56 13.23 -5.00
N MET A 313 1.66 13.18 -3.67
CA MET A 313 2.93 13.24 -2.95
C MET A 313 3.52 11.86 -2.67
N SER A 314 2.69 10.87 -2.30
CA SER A 314 3.17 9.52 -2.04
C SER A 314 3.46 8.74 -3.32
N SER A 315 4.45 7.83 -3.26
CA SER A 315 4.83 6.96 -4.38
C SER A 315 3.64 6.10 -4.85
N ALA A 316 2.89 5.55 -3.90
CA ALA A 316 1.71 4.75 -4.20
C ALA A 316 0.61 5.58 -4.90
N ALA A 317 0.27 6.77 -4.39
CA ALA A 317 -0.77 7.59 -5.03
C ALA A 317 -0.38 8.03 -6.45
N LYS A 318 0.87 8.45 -6.66
CA LYS A 318 1.40 8.79 -7.99
C LYS A 318 1.36 7.61 -8.96
N THR A 319 1.72 6.42 -8.49
CA THR A 319 1.76 5.22 -9.32
C THR A 319 0.35 4.79 -9.70
N PHE A 320 -0.55 4.63 -8.73
CA PHE A 320 -1.92 4.17 -8.97
C PHE A 320 -2.81 5.22 -9.63
N TRP A 321 -2.44 6.50 -9.63
CA TRP A 321 -3.08 7.54 -10.44
C TRP A 321 -3.17 7.17 -11.93
N LEU A 322 -2.20 6.40 -12.48
CA LEU A 322 -2.28 5.88 -13.84
C LEU A 322 -3.58 5.09 -14.07
N TYR A 323 -3.95 4.23 -13.13
CA TYR A 323 -5.15 3.42 -13.24
C TYR A 323 -6.40 4.15 -12.77
N PHE A 324 -6.33 4.89 -11.66
CA PHE A 324 -7.54 5.39 -10.99
C PHE A 324 -7.93 6.82 -11.39
N GLY A 325 -6.98 7.69 -11.71
CA GLY A 325 -7.27 9.09 -12.04
C GLY A 325 -8.01 9.83 -10.90
N ASP A 326 -9.18 10.40 -11.17
CA ASP A 326 -10.06 11.07 -10.18
C ASP A 326 -9.40 12.19 -9.36
N THR A 327 -8.47 12.93 -9.95
CA THR A 327 -7.87 14.09 -9.28
C THR A 327 -7.78 15.26 -10.26
N PRO A 328 -8.01 16.51 -9.80
CA PRO A 328 -7.86 17.68 -10.65
C PRO A 328 -6.38 17.99 -10.95
N LEU A 329 -5.45 17.35 -10.25
CA LEU A 329 -4.02 17.63 -10.37
C LEU A 329 -3.35 16.77 -11.45
N PRO A 330 -2.42 17.33 -12.24
CA PRO A 330 -1.52 16.52 -13.03
C PRO A 330 -0.48 15.85 -12.11
N ASN A 331 -0.01 14.65 -12.50
CA ASN A 331 1.14 14.04 -11.86
C ASN A 331 2.44 14.65 -12.41
N SER A 332 2.89 15.74 -11.79
CA SER A 332 4.08 16.50 -12.23
C SER A 332 5.42 15.86 -11.83
N GLN A 333 5.40 14.86 -10.95
CA GLN A 333 6.58 14.15 -10.44
C GLN A 333 6.31 12.64 -10.44
N PRO A 334 6.06 12.04 -11.62
CA PRO A 334 5.71 10.63 -11.74
C PRO A 334 6.83 9.71 -11.23
N GLU A 335 6.46 8.49 -10.86
CA GLU A 335 7.38 7.48 -10.36
C GLU A 335 7.94 6.62 -11.51
N LEU A 336 9.19 6.19 -11.40
CA LEU A 336 9.83 5.36 -12.44
C LEU A 336 9.17 3.99 -12.61
N ASP A 337 8.55 3.47 -11.55
CA ASP A 337 7.83 2.20 -11.57
C ASP A 337 6.62 2.20 -12.52
N MET A 338 6.10 3.39 -12.83
CA MET A 338 5.00 3.60 -13.77
C MET A 338 5.30 3.01 -15.17
N LEU A 339 6.57 2.83 -15.53
CA LEU A 339 6.97 2.15 -16.76
C LEU A 339 6.36 0.76 -16.88
N HIS A 340 6.33 0.01 -15.77
CA HIS A 340 5.85 -1.38 -15.78
C HIS A 340 4.33 -1.42 -15.98
N LEU A 341 3.59 -0.46 -15.43
CA LEU A 341 2.16 -0.31 -15.65
C LEU A 341 1.89 0.06 -17.12
N ILE A 342 2.64 1.02 -17.66
CA ILE A 342 2.51 1.51 -19.03
C ILE A 342 2.84 0.44 -20.06
N THR A 343 3.78 -0.45 -19.75
CA THR A 343 4.24 -1.51 -20.65
C THR A 343 3.65 -2.89 -20.36
N SER A 344 2.62 -2.96 -19.52
CA SER A 344 1.84 -4.18 -19.26
C SER A 344 0.43 -4.06 -19.84
N THR A 345 -0.16 -5.19 -20.21
CA THR A 345 -1.55 -5.30 -20.64
C THR A 345 -2.51 -5.48 -19.45
N TYR A 346 -2.00 -5.67 -18.23
CA TYR A 346 -2.85 -5.75 -17.04
C TYR A 346 -3.63 -4.46 -16.81
N ARG A 347 -4.89 -4.61 -16.42
CA ARG A 347 -5.76 -3.54 -15.93
C ARG A 347 -6.47 -4.00 -14.66
N PRO A 348 -6.63 -3.15 -13.62
CA PRO A 348 -7.47 -3.48 -12.49
C PRO A 348 -8.94 -3.74 -12.92
N PRO A 349 -9.68 -4.66 -12.27
CA PRO A 349 -11.10 -4.84 -12.51
C PRO A 349 -11.89 -3.52 -12.40
N GLN A 350 -12.96 -3.33 -13.19
CA GLN A 350 -13.71 -2.06 -13.18
C GLN A 350 -14.31 -1.74 -11.80
N ALA A 351 -14.79 -2.75 -11.07
CA ALA A 351 -15.27 -2.57 -9.70
C ALA A 351 -14.19 -2.05 -8.75
N VAL A 352 -12.91 -2.42 -8.98
CA VAL A 352 -11.76 -1.87 -8.22
C VAL A 352 -11.53 -0.40 -8.56
N VAL A 353 -11.63 -0.03 -9.84
CA VAL A 353 -11.52 1.38 -10.26
C VAL A 353 -12.66 2.21 -9.65
N ALA A 354 -13.90 1.70 -9.66
CA ALA A 354 -15.05 2.34 -9.04
C ALA A 354 -14.88 2.50 -7.51
N LEU A 355 -14.35 1.48 -6.82
CA LEU A 355 -13.97 1.57 -5.41
C LEU A 355 -12.91 2.66 -5.17
N ALA A 356 -11.89 2.76 -6.03
CA ALA A 356 -10.86 3.79 -5.92
C ALA A 356 -11.45 5.21 -6.05
N ARG A 357 -12.41 5.38 -6.97
CA ARG A 357 -13.18 6.62 -7.20
C ARG A 357 -14.32 6.85 -6.20
N LYS A 358 -14.45 5.98 -5.19
CA LYS A 358 -15.48 6.03 -4.14
C LYS A 358 -16.92 6.07 -4.68
N GLN A 359 -17.15 5.33 -5.77
CA GLN A 359 -18.45 5.16 -6.43
C GLN A 359 -19.23 4.05 -5.73
N PHE A 360 -19.70 4.33 -4.51
CA PHE A 360 -20.57 3.48 -3.72
C PHE A 360 -21.34 4.36 -2.73
N ASP A 361 -22.38 3.82 -2.12
CA ASP A 361 -23.22 4.56 -1.18
C ASP A 361 -22.42 4.98 0.05
N LYS A 362 -22.52 6.27 0.41
CA LYS A 362 -21.86 6.86 1.57
C LYS A 362 -22.92 7.53 2.45
N PRO A 363 -22.67 7.65 3.77
CA PRO A 363 -21.47 7.23 4.47
C PRO A 363 -21.43 5.74 4.82
N LEU A 364 -20.22 5.15 4.93
CA LEU A 364 -20.05 3.78 5.43
C LEU A 364 -18.73 3.57 6.18
N GLU A 365 -18.67 2.48 6.96
CA GLU A 365 -17.49 2.03 7.70
C GLU A 365 -17.00 0.67 7.19
N ILE A 366 -15.68 0.52 7.06
CA ILE A 366 -15.00 -0.77 6.88
C ILE A 366 -14.15 -1.01 8.12
N LEU A 367 -14.32 -2.19 8.71
CA LEU A 367 -13.40 -2.74 9.71
C LEU A 367 -12.46 -3.70 9.01
N ALA A 368 -11.17 -3.55 9.26
CA ALA A 368 -10.15 -4.32 8.59
C ALA A 368 -9.09 -4.78 9.60
N THR A 369 -8.35 -5.80 9.24
CA THR A 369 -7.17 -6.23 10.00
C THR A 369 -5.93 -6.21 9.15
N LYS A 370 -4.77 -6.09 9.81
CA LYS A 370 -3.46 -6.17 9.15
C LYS A 370 -2.57 -7.17 9.88
N PRO A 371 -1.77 -7.96 9.13
CA PRO A 371 -0.91 -8.96 9.72
C PRO A 371 0.35 -8.32 10.33
N LEU A 372 1.15 -9.14 11.02
CA LEU A 372 2.54 -8.80 11.33
C LEU A 372 3.35 -8.62 10.03
N TYR A 373 4.43 -7.84 10.11
CA TYR A 373 5.30 -7.58 8.96
C TYR A 373 5.88 -8.87 8.36
N GLU A 374 6.49 -9.73 9.18
CA GLU A 374 7.06 -11.00 8.73
C GLU A 374 6.04 -12.14 8.84
N ASN A 375 4.88 -11.97 8.22
CA ASN A 375 3.76 -12.92 8.30
C ASN A 375 4.07 -14.33 7.75
N TRP A 376 5.19 -14.49 7.05
CA TRP A 376 5.70 -15.77 6.56
C TRP A 376 6.48 -16.57 7.61
N LYS A 377 6.79 -15.99 8.77
CA LYS A 377 7.42 -16.71 9.87
C LYS A 377 6.36 -17.53 10.63
N PHE A 378 6.78 -18.69 11.14
CA PHE A 378 5.93 -19.57 11.92
C PHE A 378 5.24 -18.82 13.08
N GLY A 379 3.92 -18.97 13.19
CA GLY A 379 3.08 -18.33 14.22
C GLY A 379 2.63 -16.89 13.90
N ASN A 380 3.29 -16.21 12.96
CA ASN A 380 2.96 -14.81 12.64
C ASN A 380 1.69 -14.65 11.79
N ASP A 381 1.05 -15.75 11.38
CA ASP A 381 -0.21 -15.80 10.64
C ASP A 381 -1.40 -16.28 11.50
N GLU A 382 -1.20 -16.50 12.81
CA GLU A 382 -2.26 -17.00 13.69
C GLU A 382 -3.29 -15.90 14.01
N TYR A 383 -2.82 -14.67 14.25
CA TYR A 383 -3.63 -13.53 14.66
C TYR A 383 -3.23 -12.25 13.93
N PRO A 384 -4.16 -11.32 13.70
CA PRO A 384 -3.82 -10.00 13.20
C PRO A 384 -3.04 -9.20 14.25
N ALA A 385 -2.19 -8.28 13.79
CA ALA A 385 -1.43 -7.37 14.65
C ALA A 385 -2.14 -6.03 14.86
N TYR A 386 -3.02 -5.67 13.91
CA TYR A 386 -3.66 -4.38 13.87
C TYR A 386 -5.12 -4.51 13.46
N TRP A 387 -5.96 -3.63 14.01
CA TRP A 387 -7.36 -3.45 13.67
C TRP A 387 -7.57 -2.04 13.17
N GLU A 388 -7.87 -1.95 11.89
CA GLU A 388 -8.11 -0.71 11.18
C GLU A 388 -9.61 -0.40 11.15
N THR A 389 -9.92 0.88 11.35
CA THR A 389 -11.24 1.43 11.01
C THR A 389 -11.05 2.44 9.88
N GLN A 390 -11.79 2.25 8.79
CA GLN A 390 -11.90 3.21 7.68
C GLN A 390 -13.33 3.71 7.60
N PHE A 391 -13.51 5.02 7.58
CA PHE A 391 -14.80 5.65 7.38
C PHE A 391 -14.78 6.52 6.13
N PHE A 392 -15.80 6.35 5.30
CA PHE A 392 -16.00 7.15 4.09
C PHE A 392 -17.23 8.03 4.33
N GLY A 393 -17.00 9.32 4.57
CA GLY A 393 -18.03 10.35 4.48
C GLY A 393 -18.29 10.73 3.03
N ASN A 394 -19.24 11.63 2.79
CA ASN A 394 -19.54 12.09 1.43
C ASN A 394 -18.37 12.89 0.84
N THR A 395 -17.71 13.67 1.69
CA THR A 395 -16.65 14.62 1.35
C THR A 395 -15.30 14.26 1.96
N TYR A 396 -15.15 13.14 2.66
CA TYR A 396 -13.88 12.77 3.30
C TYR A 396 -13.70 11.26 3.49
N GLN A 397 -12.45 10.88 3.71
CA GLN A 397 -12.06 9.56 4.18
C GLN A 397 -11.22 9.71 5.45
N MET A 398 -11.56 8.96 6.50
CA MET A 398 -10.85 8.97 7.78
C MET A 398 -10.50 7.55 8.19
N GLY A 399 -9.22 7.29 8.44
CA GLY A 399 -8.78 5.99 8.91
C GLY A 399 -7.85 6.06 10.10
N SER A 400 -7.99 5.11 11.01
CA SER A 400 -7.11 4.89 12.15
C SER A 400 -6.82 3.42 12.41
N VAL A 401 -5.79 3.16 13.21
CA VAL A 401 -5.41 1.81 13.61
C VAL A 401 -5.26 1.64 15.12
N ALA A 402 -5.88 0.59 15.64
CA ALA A 402 -5.59 0.03 16.96
C ALA A 402 -4.61 -1.14 16.80
N GLY A 403 -3.75 -1.38 17.79
CA GLY A 403 -2.76 -2.46 17.72
C GLY A 403 -2.11 -2.71 19.07
N THR A 404 -1.55 -3.90 19.28
CA THR A 404 -1.08 -4.37 20.59
C THR A 404 0.30 -3.84 21.00
N PHE A 405 1.06 -3.27 20.07
CA PHE A 405 2.43 -2.80 20.28
C PHE A 405 2.74 -1.49 19.54
N ALA A 406 3.84 -0.85 19.91
CA ALA A 406 4.33 0.36 19.27
C ALA A 406 5.08 0.01 17.99
N ASP A 407 4.91 0.82 16.96
CA ASP A 407 5.54 0.59 15.66
C ASP A 407 5.86 1.92 14.97
N LYS A 408 7.16 2.23 14.90
CA LYS A 408 7.64 3.56 14.50
C LYS A 408 7.43 3.87 13.02
N ASP A 409 7.24 2.86 12.17
CA ASP A 409 7.00 3.07 10.74
C ASP A 409 5.51 2.95 10.35
N VAL A 410 4.62 2.84 11.34
CA VAL A 410 3.17 2.87 11.13
C VAL A 410 2.64 4.28 11.33
N SER A 411 1.99 4.83 10.31
CA SER A 411 1.17 6.03 10.42
C SER A 411 -0.19 5.63 10.95
N PRO A 412 -0.54 5.97 12.20
CA PRO A 412 -1.69 5.35 12.84
C PRO A 412 -3.01 6.04 12.51
N PHE A 413 -2.98 7.22 11.92
CA PHE A 413 -4.17 8.02 11.60
C PHE A 413 -3.90 8.99 10.43
N LYS A 414 -4.84 9.07 9.49
CA LYS A 414 -4.95 10.17 8.53
C LYS A 414 -6.42 10.44 8.20
N LEU A 415 -6.75 11.71 7.99
CA LEU A 415 -8.00 12.13 7.37
C LEU A 415 -7.69 12.88 6.07
N MET A 416 -8.41 12.54 5.01
CA MET A 416 -8.38 13.22 3.72
C MET A 416 -9.75 13.84 3.45
N ALA A 417 -9.80 15.16 3.37
CA ALA A 417 -10.99 15.94 3.03
C ALA A 417 -10.97 16.32 1.55
N TYR A 418 -12.12 16.29 0.90
CA TYR A 418 -12.28 16.70 -0.50
C TYR A 418 -11.98 18.20 -0.65
N ASN A 419 -10.99 18.51 -1.48
CA ASN A 419 -10.75 19.84 -2.02
C ASN A 419 -10.95 19.86 -3.55
N SER A 420 -11.76 20.80 -4.07
CA SER A 420 -12.09 20.90 -5.50
C SER A 420 -10.89 21.21 -6.40
N ARG A 421 -9.88 21.89 -5.86
CA ARG A 421 -8.69 22.34 -6.61
C ARG A 421 -7.45 21.50 -6.33
N ARG A 422 -7.32 20.99 -5.11
CA ARG A 422 -6.14 20.28 -4.61
C ARG A 422 -6.32 18.76 -4.61
N GLY A 423 -7.51 18.26 -4.94
CA GLY A 423 -7.86 16.85 -4.82
C GLY A 423 -8.27 16.51 -3.40
N VAL A 424 -7.29 16.53 -2.49
CA VAL A 424 -7.52 16.36 -1.04
C VAL A 424 -6.73 17.36 -0.20
N ASP A 425 -7.32 17.75 0.93
CA ASP A 425 -6.65 18.37 2.06
C ASP A 425 -6.49 17.34 3.18
N TYR A 426 -5.33 17.33 3.83
CA TYR A 426 -5.04 16.38 4.90
C TYR A 426 -5.26 16.99 6.28
N PHE A 427 -5.79 16.18 7.19
CA PHE A 427 -5.60 16.35 8.63
C PHE A 427 -4.86 15.11 9.14
N VAL A 428 -3.65 15.33 9.64
CA VAL A 428 -2.80 14.27 10.21
C VAL A 428 -2.44 14.66 11.63
N ALA A 429 -2.51 13.69 12.54
CA ALA A 429 -2.10 13.85 13.92
C ALA A 429 -1.00 12.84 14.25
N ASN A 430 -0.01 13.25 15.04
CA ASN A 430 0.88 12.30 15.69
C ASN A 430 1.45 12.81 17.01
N THR A 431 2.12 11.94 17.75
CA THR A 431 2.77 12.24 19.02
C THR A 431 4.30 12.14 18.89
N GLY A 432 5.02 12.87 19.75
CA GLY A 432 6.48 12.82 19.77
C GLY A 432 7.16 13.40 18.53
N GLY A 433 8.49 13.41 18.52
CA GLY A 433 9.27 14.08 17.47
C GLY A 433 9.22 15.61 17.54
N ASN A 434 9.52 16.27 16.42
CA ASN A 434 9.62 17.73 16.33
C ASN A 434 8.54 18.37 15.43
N TRP A 435 7.78 17.55 14.69
CA TRP A 435 6.70 17.91 13.77
C TRP A 435 5.86 16.64 13.52
N VAL A 436 4.89 16.68 12.59
CA VAL A 436 4.08 15.49 12.24
C VAL A 436 4.92 14.43 11.53
N HIS A 437 5.65 13.63 12.31
CA HIS A 437 6.38 12.46 11.83
C HIS A 437 5.54 11.21 12.13
N PRO A 438 5.24 10.33 11.17
CA PRO A 438 4.52 9.06 11.38
C PRO A 438 5.17 8.15 12.44
N GLY A 439 4.35 7.31 13.07
CA GLY A 439 4.74 6.36 14.12
C GLY A 439 3.59 6.10 15.10
N LYS A 440 3.26 4.83 15.35
CA LYS A 440 2.43 4.42 16.49
C LYS A 440 3.34 4.34 17.72
N ASN A 441 3.41 5.42 18.50
CA ASN A 441 4.39 5.50 19.58
C ASN A 441 3.95 4.72 20.83
N PRO A 442 4.90 4.37 21.73
CA PRO A 442 4.55 3.82 23.03
C PRO A 442 3.55 4.72 23.77
N GLY A 443 2.50 4.08 24.28
CA GLY A 443 1.40 4.73 25.00
C GLY A 443 0.28 5.27 24.13
N ASP A 444 0.41 5.30 22.79
CA ASP A 444 -0.68 5.76 21.93
C ASP A 444 -1.76 4.69 21.77
N GLN A 445 -3.00 5.04 22.13
CA GLN A 445 -4.19 4.23 21.90
C GLN A 445 -5.24 5.06 21.18
N ILE A 446 -5.74 4.52 20.08
CA ILE A 446 -6.70 5.20 19.20
C ILE A 446 -7.93 4.32 19.09
N GLY A 447 -9.09 4.94 19.27
CA GLY A 447 -10.38 4.36 18.97
C GLY A 447 -11.11 5.20 17.96
N GLN A 448 -11.70 4.57 16.96
CA GLN A 448 -12.54 5.22 15.97
C GLN A 448 -13.84 4.44 15.80
N SER A 449 -14.93 5.17 15.61
CA SER A 449 -16.13 4.65 14.98
C SER A 449 -16.80 5.76 14.19
N ARG A 450 -17.07 5.48 12.92
CA ARG A 450 -17.64 6.42 11.96
C ARG A 450 -16.84 7.73 11.91
N ASN A 451 -17.51 8.86 12.14
CA ASN A 451 -16.97 10.21 12.16
C ASN A 451 -16.34 10.62 13.51
N LEU A 452 -16.29 9.71 14.50
CA LEU A 452 -15.71 9.95 15.81
C LEU A 452 -14.37 9.25 15.99
N LEU A 453 -13.44 9.93 16.66
CA LEU A 453 -12.15 9.38 17.05
C LEU A 453 -11.72 9.88 18.42
N ILE A 454 -11.10 9.02 19.22
CA ILE A 454 -10.42 9.35 20.47
C ILE A 454 -8.99 8.84 20.36
N TRP A 455 -8.01 9.73 20.55
CA TRP A 455 -6.61 9.37 20.73
C TRP A 455 -6.20 9.71 22.15
N LEU A 456 -5.80 8.71 22.92
CA LEU A 456 -5.41 8.85 24.32
C LEU A 456 -4.05 8.23 24.59
N ARG A 457 -3.29 8.84 25.50
CA ARG A 457 -2.01 8.34 26.00
C ARG A 457 -1.75 8.81 27.43
N PRO A 458 -0.80 8.21 28.17
CA PRO A 458 -0.35 8.77 29.43
C PRO A 458 0.18 10.19 29.23
N ALA A 459 -0.20 11.11 30.12
CA ALA A 459 0.27 12.49 30.08
C ALA A 459 1.75 12.52 30.46
N THR A 460 2.60 12.60 29.44
CA THR A 460 4.05 12.76 29.54
C THR A 460 4.42 14.08 28.87
N GLN A 461 5.67 14.55 28.95
CA GLN A 461 6.09 15.77 28.24
C GLN A 461 6.08 15.66 26.70
N MET A 462 5.68 14.51 26.14
CA MET A 462 5.59 14.33 24.69
C MET A 462 4.38 15.08 24.10
N PRO A 463 4.61 16.00 23.15
CA PRO A 463 3.55 16.81 22.56
C PRO A 463 2.73 16.04 21.51
N PHE A 464 1.58 16.61 21.17
CA PHE A 464 0.82 16.28 19.97
C PHE A 464 1.14 17.27 18.86
N PHE A 465 1.23 16.75 17.63
CA PHE A 465 1.39 17.52 16.41
C PHE A 465 0.21 17.29 15.48
N PHE A 466 -0.20 18.35 14.79
CA PHE A 466 -1.27 18.32 13.81
C PHE A 466 -0.81 18.99 12.53
N GLN A 467 -1.10 18.40 11.37
CA GLN A 467 -0.79 18.96 10.06
C GLN A 467 -2.10 19.21 9.32
N LEU A 468 -2.25 20.43 8.79
CA LEU A 468 -3.42 20.93 8.06
C LEU A 468 -2.96 21.83 6.89
N PRO A 469 -3.81 22.11 5.89
CA PRO A 469 -3.49 23.13 4.90
C PRO A 469 -3.48 24.52 5.51
N LYS A 470 -2.64 25.41 4.97
CA LYS A 470 -2.61 26.84 5.35
C LYS A 470 -3.92 27.58 5.07
N THR A 471 -4.74 27.02 4.18
CA THR A 471 -6.06 27.56 3.84
C THR A 471 -7.15 27.17 4.85
N ALA A 472 -6.88 26.26 5.79
CA ALA A 472 -7.84 25.91 6.83
C ALA A 472 -8.08 27.12 7.74
N LYS A 473 -9.36 27.49 7.94
CA LYS A 473 -9.73 28.45 8.98
C LYS A 473 -9.70 27.73 10.32
N ALA A 474 -8.98 28.28 11.29
CA ALA A 474 -8.84 27.70 12.63
C ALA A 474 -9.44 28.63 13.68
N GLU A 475 -10.30 28.10 14.55
CA GLU A 475 -11.02 28.86 15.58
C GLU A 475 -10.99 28.08 16.90
N ILE A 476 -11.05 28.77 18.03
CA ILE A 476 -11.23 28.15 19.35
C ILE A 476 -12.44 28.80 20.01
N GLU A 477 -13.46 28.00 20.30
CA GLU A 477 -14.67 28.45 20.97
C GLU A 477 -15.07 27.46 22.06
N GLY A 478 -15.28 27.93 23.29
CA GLY A 478 -15.67 27.07 24.41
C GLY A 478 -14.65 25.96 24.72
N GLY A 479 -13.37 26.19 24.40
CA GLY A 479 -12.30 25.19 24.57
C GLY A 479 -12.23 24.12 23.48
N ILE A 480 -13.12 24.16 22.48
CA ILE A 480 -13.12 23.27 21.31
C ILE A 480 -12.33 23.93 20.18
N TRP A 481 -11.48 23.18 19.50
CA TRP A 481 -10.75 23.66 18.33
C TRP A 481 -11.52 23.30 17.06
N PHE A 482 -11.96 24.31 16.33
CA PHE A 482 -12.65 24.13 15.07
C PHE A 482 -11.71 24.39 13.90
N PHE A 483 -11.75 23.51 12.91
CA PHE A 483 -11.04 23.68 11.64
C PHE A 483 -12.03 23.56 10.48
N GLN A 484 -12.10 24.59 9.65
CA GLN A 484 -12.90 24.60 8.43
C GLN A 484 -12.00 24.31 7.22
N LEU A 485 -12.23 23.17 6.57
CA LEU A 485 -11.73 22.88 5.22
C LEU A 485 -12.86 23.18 4.21
N GLU A 486 -12.57 23.03 2.90
CA GLU A 486 -13.51 23.44 1.83
C GLU A 486 -14.90 22.79 1.98
N LYS A 487 -14.94 21.47 2.20
CA LYS A 487 -16.18 20.69 2.30
C LYS A 487 -16.28 19.82 3.55
N THR A 488 -15.30 19.89 4.43
CA THR A 488 -15.20 19.04 5.62
C THR A 488 -14.74 19.89 6.79
N TRP A 489 -15.28 19.61 7.97
CA TRP A 489 -15.04 20.42 9.16
C TRP A 489 -14.69 19.52 10.34
N LEU A 490 -13.82 20.01 11.20
CA LEU A 490 -13.31 19.26 12.34
C LEU A 490 -13.66 20.00 13.63
N ALA A 491 -14.15 19.27 14.62
CA ALA A 491 -14.23 19.71 16.00
C ALA A 491 -13.31 18.83 16.85
N ILE A 492 -12.27 19.44 17.43
CA ILE A 492 -11.28 18.75 18.26
C ILE A 492 -11.46 19.20 19.70
N TYR A 493 -11.73 18.24 20.56
CA TYR A 493 -11.75 18.42 22.00
C TYR A 493 -10.38 18.06 22.58
N PRO A 494 -9.57 19.02 23.02
CA PRO A 494 -8.30 18.73 23.68
C PRO A 494 -8.54 18.04 25.03
N ILE A 495 -7.84 16.93 25.27
CA ILE A 495 -7.84 16.22 26.55
C ILE A 495 -6.51 16.52 27.23
N ASN A 496 -6.51 17.40 28.23
CA ASN A 496 -5.29 17.85 28.93
C ASN A 496 -4.16 18.32 28.00
N LEU A 497 -4.51 18.97 26.89
CA LEU A 497 -3.57 19.68 26.04
C LEU A 497 -3.63 21.18 26.32
N ASN A 498 -2.48 21.83 26.23
CA ASN A 498 -2.40 23.28 26.10
C ASN A 498 -2.88 23.68 24.70
N THR A 499 -3.30 24.94 24.56
CA THR A 499 -3.68 25.50 23.27
C THR A 499 -2.57 25.30 22.25
N TYR A 500 -2.94 24.88 21.04
CA TYR A 500 -1.97 24.67 19.98
C TYR A 500 -1.34 25.99 19.52
N PHE A 501 -0.13 25.90 18.96
CA PHE A 501 0.52 27.01 18.29
C PHE A 501 1.24 26.52 17.03
N PRO A 502 1.35 27.35 15.98
CA PRO A 502 2.02 26.96 14.75
C PRO A 502 3.53 26.80 14.99
N ILE A 503 4.11 25.81 14.33
CA ILE A 503 5.56 25.58 14.32
C ILE A 503 6.07 25.37 12.90
N PRO A 504 7.31 25.79 12.58
CA PRO A 504 7.92 25.46 11.30
C PRO A 504 8.29 23.98 11.23
N ILE A 505 8.27 23.42 10.02
CA ILE A 505 8.88 22.12 9.76
C ILE A 505 10.39 22.37 9.57
N GLY A 506 11.17 22.13 10.63
CA GLY A 506 12.61 22.42 10.65
C GLY A 506 13.45 21.53 9.73
N ASP A 507 12.92 20.37 9.31
CA ASP A 507 13.57 19.51 8.33
C ASP A 507 13.49 20.14 6.92
N ARG A 508 14.64 20.37 6.29
CA ARG A 508 14.72 21.06 4.99
C ARG A 508 13.97 20.32 3.88
N LYS A 509 14.01 18.99 3.86
CA LYS A 509 13.31 18.17 2.85
C LYS A 509 11.81 18.33 3.06
N TYR A 510 11.31 18.10 4.27
CA TYR A 510 9.88 18.15 4.55
C TYR A 510 9.29 19.57 4.48
N GLY A 511 10.04 20.59 4.94
CA GLY A 511 9.65 21.99 4.80
C GLY A 511 9.49 22.44 3.34
N SER A 512 10.30 21.87 2.42
CA SER A 512 10.22 22.17 0.99
C SER A 512 9.02 21.52 0.27
N ILE A 513 8.57 20.35 0.73
CA ILE A 513 7.43 19.66 0.10
C ILE A 513 6.09 20.10 0.71
N TYR A 514 6.06 20.53 1.97
CA TYR A 514 4.86 20.96 2.68
C TYR A 514 4.68 22.48 2.74
N VAL A 515 5.11 23.20 1.69
CA VAL A 515 5.03 24.67 1.64
C VAL A 515 3.60 25.22 1.72
N ARG A 516 2.60 24.42 1.35
CA ARG A 516 1.18 24.77 1.42
C ARG A 516 0.49 24.28 2.69
N GLU A 517 1.21 23.53 3.53
CA GLU A 517 0.70 22.98 4.78
C GLU A 517 1.28 23.74 5.97
N GLN A 518 0.66 23.58 7.12
CA GLN A 518 1.10 24.12 8.40
C GLN A 518 1.07 23.02 9.45
N THR A 519 2.01 23.09 10.39
CA THR A 519 2.08 22.19 11.54
C THR A 519 1.75 22.96 12.80
N PHE A 520 0.88 22.40 13.61
CA PHE A 520 0.58 22.87 14.95
C PHE A 520 1.17 21.92 15.99
N LYS A 521 1.61 22.48 17.11
CA LYS A 521 2.07 21.74 18.28
C LYS A 521 1.17 22.06 19.47
N ALA A 522 0.76 21.03 20.21
CA ALA A 522 0.09 21.16 21.49
C ALA A 522 0.86 20.37 22.55
N THR A 523 1.34 21.06 23.59
CA THR A 523 2.00 20.41 24.73
C THR A 523 0.97 19.84 25.69
N THR A 524 1.37 18.85 26.45
CA THR A 524 0.55 18.20 27.47
C THR A 524 0.55 19.02 28.76
N LYS A 525 -0.58 19.02 29.46
CA LYS A 525 -0.69 19.49 30.85
C LYS A 525 -0.29 18.37 31.80
N GLU A 526 0.15 18.72 33.00
CA GLU A 526 0.39 17.75 34.06
C GLU A 526 -0.94 17.08 34.46
N SER A 527 -1.06 15.78 34.19
CA SER A 527 -2.26 14.98 34.48
C SER A 527 -1.94 13.48 34.40
N THR A 528 -2.95 12.62 34.43
CA THR A 528 -2.83 11.17 34.24
C THR A 528 -2.77 10.79 32.76
N TYR A 529 -3.69 11.35 31.96
CA TYR A 529 -3.81 11.10 30.53
C TYR A 529 -3.92 12.40 29.74
N ALA A 530 -3.44 12.37 28.49
CA ALA A 530 -3.57 13.45 27.54
C ALA A 530 -3.91 12.90 26.15
N GLY A 531 -4.52 13.74 25.31
CA GLY A 531 -5.05 13.28 24.04
C GLY A 531 -5.96 14.29 23.36
N PHE A 532 -6.74 13.81 22.42
CA PHE A 532 -7.83 14.57 21.84
C PHE A 532 -8.97 13.64 21.43
N ALA A 533 -10.17 14.20 21.40
CA ALA A 533 -11.32 13.61 20.76
C ALA A 533 -11.68 14.45 19.52
N LEU A 534 -12.15 13.79 18.45
CA LEU A 534 -12.44 14.39 17.16
C LEU A 534 -13.84 13.99 16.71
N GLU A 535 -14.61 14.97 16.28
CA GLU A 535 -15.84 14.82 15.51
C GLU A 535 -15.68 15.50 14.15
N VAL A 536 -16.06 14.80 13.07
CA VAL A 536 -15.98 15.31 11.70
C VAL A 536 -17.38 15.61 11.17
N GLY A 537 -17.54 16.78 10.56
CA GLY A 537 -18.75 17.25 9.89
C GLY A 537 -18.52 17.55 8.41
N GLU A 538 -19.62 17.62 7.66
CA GLU A 538 -19.68 17.92 6.23
C GLU A 538 -21.08 18.49 5.87
N PRO A 539 -21.26 19.11 4.69
CA PRO A 539 -22.55 19.64 4.25
C PRO A 539 -23.71 18.65 4.33
N GLU A 540 -23.48 17.40 3.94
CA GLU A 540 -24.51 16.35 3.94
C GLU A 540 -24.98 15.97 5.35
N SER A 541 -24.18 16.27 6.38
CA SER A 541 -24.51 15.97 7.78
C SER A 541 -25.01 17.17 8.57
N HIS A 542 -24.58 18.40 8.23
CA HIS A 542 -24.89 19.60 9.03
C HIS A 542 -25.32 20.83 8.22
N GLY A 543 -25.33 20.78 6.88
CA GLY A 543 -25.65 21.92 6.01
C GLY A 543 -24.46 22.86 5.82
N SER A 544 -24.09 23.59 6.86
CA SER A 544 -23.01 24.59 6.84
C SER A 544 -22.03 24.45 8.00
N TYR A 545 -20.86 25.08 7.87
CA TYR A 545 -19.85 25.10 8.92
C TYR A 545 -20.34 25.76 10.22
N GLU A 546 -21.12 26.84 10.11
CA GLU A 546 -21.67 27.51 11.29
C GLU A 546 -22.72 26.64 11.98
N GLU A 547 -23.58 25.94 11.23
CA GLU A 547 -24.52 24.96 11.81
C GLU A 547 -23.81 23.79 12.47
N PHE A 548 -22.73 23.28 11.86
CA PHE A 548 -21.85 22.27 12.49
C PHE A 548 -21.29 22.77 13.82
N LYS A 549 -20.69 23.97 13.83
CA LYS A 549 -20.09 24.55 15.03
C LYS A 549 -21.13 24.76 16.14
N GLN A 550 -22.30 25.30 15.80
CA GLN A 550 -23.38 25.50 16.78
C GLN A 550 -23.93 24.16 17.31
N ALA A 551 -24.14 23.17 16.43
CA ALA A 551 -24.61 21.85 16.83
C ALA A 551 -23.63 21.15 17.77
N VAL A 552 -22.33 21.20 17.46
CA VAL A 552 -21.26 20.65 18.31
C VAL A 552 -21.28 21.30 19.68
N LYS A 553 -21.33 22.64 19.76
CA LYS A 553 -21.37 23.36 21.03
C LYS A 553 -22.60 23.06 21.88
N GLN A 554 -23.74 22.75 21.25
CA GLN A 554 -25.00 22.50 21.94
C GLN A 554 -25.22 21.03 22.33
N LYS A 555 -24.74 20.08 21.51
CA LYS A 555 -25.16 18.66 21.58
C LYS A 555 -24.00 17.68 21.75
N SER A 556 -22.82 17.99 21.22
CA SER A 556 -21.65 17.12 21.32
C SER A 556 -20.97 17.31 22.67
N GLN A 557 -20.62 16.22 23.33
CA GLN A 557 -20.16 16.21 24.72
C GLN A 557 -18.98 15.27 24.89
N LEU A 558 -17.91 15.80 25.49
CA LEU A 558 -16.76 15.02 25.95
C LEU A 558 -16.84 14.84 27.46
N ASP A 559 -17.00 13.59 27.90
CA ASP A 559 -17.01 13.21 29.30
C ASP A 559 -15.63 12.68 29.73
N LEU A 560 -15.02 13.41 30.67
CA LEU A 560 -13.71 13.14 31.28
C LEU A 560 -13.81 12.79 32.76
N SER A 561 -15.01 12.57 33.30
CA SER A 561 -15.24 12.28 34.73
C SER A 561 -14.45 11.07 35.23
N GLN A 562 -14.16 10.11 34.34
CA GLN A 562 -13.38 8.89 34.62
C GLN A 562 -12.00 8.89 33.95
N LEU A 563 -11.47 10.06 33.57
CA LEU A 563 -10.18 10.16 32.87
C LEU A 563 -9.03 9.57 33.68
N ASN A 564 -9.01 9.76 35.01
CA ASN A 564 -7.97 9.18 35.89
C ASN A 564 -7.95 7.64 35.89
N GLN A 565 -9.03 7.00 35.44
CA GLN A 565 -9.13 5.54 35.24
C GLN A 565 -8.86 5.15 33.78
N GLY A 566 -8.41 6.08 32.94
CA GLY A 566 -8.17 5.87 31.52
C GLY A 566 -9.44 5.80 30.68
N ARG A 567 -10.57 6.35 31.14
CA ARG A 567 -11.86 6.25 30.44
C ARG A 567 -12.28 7.59 29.88
N VAL A 568 -12.60 7.60 28.59
CA VAL A 568 -13.07 8.80 27.87
C VAL A 568 -14.29 8.44 27.05
N LYS A 569 -15.34 9.27 27.10
CA LYS A 569 -16.54 9.12 26.29
C LYS A 569 -16.75 10.39 25.47
N LEU A 570 -16.87 10.24 24.15
CA LEU A 570 -17.31 11.29 23.23
C LEU A 570 -18.71 10.95 22.73
N GLN A 571 -19.64 11.89 22.86
CA GLN A 571 -20.96 11.86 22.24
C GLN A 571 -21.02 12.86 21.09
N ASP A 572 -21.47 12.43 19.91
CA ASP A 572 -21.65 13.29 18.74
C ASP A 572 -22.96 14.10 18.77
N VAL A 573 -23.16 14.98 17.79
CA VAL A 573 -24.39 15.80 17.71
C VAL A 573 -25.68 14.99 17.47
N LYS A 574 -25.57 13.73 17.06
CA LYS A 574 -26.69 12.80 16.81
C LYS A 574 -26.98 11.90 18.02
N GLY A 575 -26.20 12.02 19.10
CA GLY A 575 -26.32 11.20 20.30
C GLY A 575 -25.64 9.84 20.20
N ASN A 576 -24.85 9.56 19.15
CA ASN A 576 -23.97 8.40 19.14
C ASN A 576 -22.82 8.63 20.11
N HIS A 577 -22.36 7.59 20.79
CA HIS A 577 -21.24 7.69 21.72
C HIS A 577 -20.16 6.65 21.48
N LEU A 578 -18.92 7.11 21.42
CA LEU A 578 -17.70 6.31 21.43
C LEU A 578 -17.05 6.41 22.81
N GLN A 579 -16.80 5.26 23.43
CA GLN A 579 -16.04 5.16 24.67
C GLN A 579 -14.71 4.44 24.39
N LEU A 580 -13.64 4.98 24.96
CA LEU A 580 -12.32 4.36 24.96
C LEU A 580 -11.90 4.09 26.41
N PHE A 581 -11.49 2.86 26.68
CA PHE A 581 -10.84 2.47 27.91
C PHE A 581 -9.38 2.17 27.60
N TYR A 582 -8.51 2.99 28.17
CA TYR A 582 -7.08 2.87 28.01
C TYR A 582 -6.58 1.59 28.66
N ASN A 583 -5.82 0.82 27.91
CA ASN A 583 -5.25 -0.42 28.39
C ASN A 583 -3.81 -0.20 28.90
N GLN A 584 -3.59 -0.42 30.19
CA GLN A 584 -2.27 -0.22 30.81
C GLN A 584 -1.30 -1.40 30.59
N LEU A 585 -1.82 -2.58 30.24
CA LEU A 585 -1.03 -3.81 30.10
C LEU A 585 -0.51 -3.99 28.67
N PHE A 586 -1.31 -3.65 27.67
CA PHE A 586 -0.96 -3.72 26.25
C PHE A 586 -1.61 -2.55 25.49
N LEU A 587 -1.13 -2.22 24.28
CA LEU A 587 -1.55 -0.99 23.58
C LEU A 587 -2.89 -1.07 22.84
N LEU A 588 -3.66 -2.15 23.03
CA LEU A 588 -4.96 -2.33 22.39
C LEU A 588 -6.07 -1.85 23.34
N PRO A 589 -6.75 -0.73 23.04
CA PRO A 589 -7.82 -0.20 23.89
C PRO A 589 -9.06 -1.08 23.83
N LEU A 590 -9.89 -1.04 24.88
CA LEU A 590 -11.27 -1.51 24.78
C LEU A 590 -12.14 -0.35 24.25
N LEU A 591 -13.00 -0.63 23.27
CA LEU A 591 -13.90 0.37 22.68
C LEU A 591 -15.35 -0.07 22.83
N ILE A 592 -16.22 0.89 23.17
CA ILE A 592 -17.68 0.68 23.17
C ILE A 592 -18.31 1.77 22.31
N PHE A 593 -19.04 1.37 21.27
CA PHE A 593 -19.79 2.27 20.41
C PHE A 593 -21.30 2.01 20.56
N ASN A 594 -22.06 3.04 20.96
CA ASN A 594 -23.51 2.92 21.22
C ASN A 594 -23.88 1.74 22.12
N GLY A 595 -23.06 1.46 23.14
CA GLY A 595 -23.27 0.35 24.09
C GLY A 595 -22.79 -1.02 23.58
N LYS A 596 -22.33 -1.13 22.32
CA LYS A 596 -21.77 -2.36 21.77
C LYS A 596 -20.25 -2.34 21.85
N GLU A 597 -19.68 -3.34 22.51
CA GLU A 597 -18.23 -3.54 22.59
C GLU A 597 -17.64 -3.92 21.22
N ARG A 598 -16.47 -3.35 20.90
CA ARG A 598 -15.65 -3.78 19.76
C ARG A 598 -14.84 -5.01 20.18
N ASN A 599 -15.36 -6.20 19.89
CA ASN A 599 -14.65 -7.43 20.20
C ASN A 599 -13.49 -7.69 19.22
N TRP A 600 -12.25 -7.45 19.64
CA TRP A 600 -11.08 -7.61 18.79
C TRP A 600 -10.79 -9.08 18.40
N SER A 601 -11.09 -10.04 19.28
CA SER A 601 -10.75 -11.46 19.08
C SER A 601 -11.64 -12.17 18.06
N GLU A 602 -12.78 -11.58 17.70
CA GLU A 602 -13.74 -12.13 16.73
C GLU A 602 -13.73 -11.38 15.39
N ASN A 603 -13.03 -10.24 15.30
CA ASN A 603 -12.99 -9.38 14.12
C ASN A 603 -11.67 -9.51 13.37
N PHE A 604 -11.46 -10.64 12.67
CA PHE A 604 -10.21 -10.90 11.95
C PHE A 604 -10.28 -10.62 10.45
N ALA A 605 -11.46 -10.36 9.90
CA ALA A 605 -11.62 -10.11 8.47
C ALA A 605 -10.68 -9.01 7.96
N LEU A 606 -10.02 -9.26 6.83
CA LEU A 606 -9.12 -8.31 6.18
C LEU A 606 -9.91 -7.09 5.71
N TYR A 607 -11.13 -7.33 5.22
CA TYR A 607 -12.11 -6.30 4.90
C TYR A 607 -13.49 -6.76 5.34
N ASN A 608 -14.08 -6.04 6.28
CA ASN A 608 -15.44 -6.24 6.77
C ASN A 608 -16.21 -4.93 6.62
N SER A 609 -16.85 -4.74 5.47
CA SER A 609 -17.79 -3.65 5.32
C SER A 609 -18.98 -3.83 6.27
N GLN A 610 -19.34 -2.77 6.96
CA GLN A 610 -20.45 -2.75 7.92
C GLN A 610 -21.83 -2.60 7.25
N THR A 611 -21.91 -2.78 5.92
CA THR A 611 -23.17 -2.76 5.16
C THR A 611 -23.77 -4.16 5.06
N GLY A 612 -25.11 -4.27 5.01
CA GLY A 612 -25.80 -5.56 4.94
C GLY A 612 -25.51 -6.37 3.66
N ASN A 613 -25.08 -5.71 2.58
CA ASN A 613 -24.75 -6.34 1.30
C ASN A 613 -23.23 -6.54 1.08
N GLN A 614 -22.41 -6.24 2.08
CA GLN A 614 -20.94 -6.33 2.05
C GLN A 614 -20.26 -5.35 1.06
N SER A 615 -20.96 -4.29 0.63
CA SER A 615 -20.39 -3.22 -0.21
C SER A 615 -19.55 -2.25 0.62
N PRO A 616 -18.33 -1.83 0.20
CA PRO A 616 -17.85 -1.99 -1.16
C PRO A 616 -16.81 -3.09 -1.33
N ILE A 617 -16.38 -3.72 -0.23
CA ILE A 617 -15.36 -4.76 -0.23
C ILE A 617 -15.54 -5.69 0.97
N SER A 618 -15.33 -6.99 0.75
CA SER A 618 -15.26 -7.99 1.81
C SER A 618 -14.23 -9.07 1.51
N LEU A 619 -13.50 -9.46 2.55
CA LEU A 619 -12.54 -10.57 2.55
C LEU A 619 -12.36 -11.04 4.00
N GLY A 620 -12.82 -12.25 4.32
CA GLY A 620 -12.66 -12.80 5.66
C GLY A 620 -11.28 -13.38 5.93
N TRP A 621 -10.94 -13.52 7.22
CA TRP A 621 -9.68 -14.12 7.66
C TRP A 621 -9.61 -15.58 7.25
N LYS A 622 -8.52 -15.96 6.57
CA LYS A 622 -8.26 -17.29 6.06
C LYS A 622 -9.36 -17.85 5.13
N GLN A 623 -10.26 -17.00 4.60
CA GLN A 623 -11.33 -17.44 3.68
C GLN A 623 -10.89 -17.49 2.22
N GLY A 624 -9.91 -16.67 1.83
CA GLY A 624 -9.33 -16.74 0.50
C GLY A 624 -10.17 -16.12 -0.62
N GLU A 625 -11.31 -15.49 -0.33
CA GLU A 625 -12.26 -14.98 -1.33
C GLU A 625 -12.52 -13.48 -1.18
N LEU A 626 -12.11 -12.70 -2.17
CA LEU A 626 -12.26 -11.26 -2.24
C LEU A 626 -13.49 -10.90 -3.09
N LEU A 627 -14.39 -10.11 -2.51
CA LEU A 627 -15.57 -9.55 -3.15
C LEU A 627 -15.50 -8.02 -3.13
N ILE A 628 -15.83 -7.39 -4.25
CA ILE A 628 -15.92 -5.94 -4.41
C ILE A 628 -17.25 -5.61 -5.06
N LYS A 629 -17.97 -4.62 -4.52
CA LYS A 629 -19.24 -4.11 -5.02
C LYS A 629 -19.21 -2.58 -5.01
N ALA A 630 -19.06 -1.94 -6.16
CA ALA A 630 -18.96 -0.49 -6.23
C ALA A 630 -19.92 0.03 -7.31
N GLY A 631 -21.00 0.69 -6.86
CA GLY A 631 -22.15 1.02 -7.71
C GLY A 631 -22.77 -0.26 -8.26
N GLU A 632 -23.00 -0.29 -9.57
CA GLU A 632 -23.55 -1.45 -10.28
C GLU A 632 -22.49 -2.51 -10.63
N LEU A 633 -21.22 -2.29 -10.27
CA LEU A 633 -20.11 -3.18 -10.63
C LEU A 633 -19.80 -4.15 -9.49
N GLN A 634 -19.66 -5.43 -9.84
CA GLN A 634 -19.24 -6.47 -8.92
C GLN A 634 -18.03 -7.24 -9.47
N PHE A 635 -17.03 -7.45 -8.63
CA PHE A 635 -15.88 -8.30 -8.94
C PHE A 635 -15.64 -9.29 -7.80
N LYS A 636 -15.34 -10.53 -8.18
CA LYS A 636 -15.08 -11.63 -7.24
C LYS A 636 -13.88 -12.43 -7.71
N THR A 637 -12.95 -12.71 -6.80
CA THR A 637 -11.76 -13.52 -7.07
C THR A 637 -11.38 -14.31 -5.82
N ARG A 638 -10.68 -15.44 -5.99
CA ARG A 638 -10.20 -16.28 -4.89
C ARG A 638 -8.73 -16.63 -5.03
N ALA A 639 -8.07 -16.90 -3.91
CA ALA A 639 -6.78 -17.58 -3.89
C ALA A 639 -6.90 -18.98 -4.49
N ILE A 640 -5.92 -19.34 -5.30
CA ILE A 640 -5.77 -20.71 -5.78
C ILE A 640 -5.20 -21.51 -4.60
N PRO A 641 -5.83 -22.65 -4.20
CA PRO A 641 -5.29 -23.51 -3.15
C PRO A 641 -3.88 -24.01 -3.46
#